data_AF-A0A6C0CRL6-F1
#
_entry.id   AF-A0A6C0CRL6-F1
#
_cell.length_a   1.000
_cell.length_b   1.000
_cell.length_c   1.000
_cell.angle_alpha   90.00
_cell.angle_beta   90.00
_cell.angle_gamma   90.00
#
_symmetry.space_group_name_H-M   'P 1'
#
loop_
_entity.id
_entity.type
_entity.pdbx_description
1 polymer ?
#
loop_
_entity_poly.entity_id
_entity_poly.type
_entity_poly.pdbx_seq_one_letter_code
_entity_poly.pdbx_strand_id
1 'polypeptide(L)'
;MSEEKPQQTLDNLTKLYLENVFRNARDGVAEMEVRFGTGRGMKRITKIQQDNIIKKLLSVGFVLQNSEYHLRINSEYTDSKTGVTRISRIRAEINGLGDISEYCKSNDIQELYDKRHVKFIQKMPMKIEESDVRSYDVADYNFRAALSVEKDLTNTRATQAMVGSWKDNKKIFRFIHRHKFYHRELPIEADISIVKESARDGRYMKPTYTFDEARVVTAPESYEVEFEVNNNRVGPGTSYSSEAALVPVMRKMIRYILSGMQESNYPISYIKQNGVLNNYMQLLWKDEYREGARVYPKNFVGPSSYTLQVQNIAPINDDSVIPNIRNEYTVTDKADGERKMMFIDSTGKIYLLTTNMDVQFTGAKTTNEDLFDTLIDGEHITHDKNGTFINLYAAFDLYYLKKVDKRTLGFMPSAGDNENNFRFPLLTKVINGMKATSVVKGNPSPMRFEFKTFYASNERQSIFQACNYLLNRVNSGVFEYETDGLIFTPSKMGVGGNTIGETTYKPIKTTWAHSFKWKPPEYNTIDFLVTIQKSSDGQEEIKSVFEAGTDVSSTSQITQYKTAILRVGFDEAKHGYVNPCKNVIDDDVPDASNPDDDEGYRPMQFFPTNPTDEKGGICNLILEDIGGGDKVIFSEEKEVVEDNMIVEFRYDATRDEGWRWIPLRVRYDKTADFRSGGKNYGNAYHVANSNWHTIHNPISVEMLTTGEDIPDELGDDDVYYNRVTNSNSTRALRDFHNLYVKRKLITSVAVRGNTLIDLAVGKAGDMSKWIDAKLRFVFGVDIARDNIENRLDGACARYLNYRKKFKRMPTALFVSGNSSVNIRNGDGVFTDKDKMITKAVFGKGAKNEAELGKGVYKQYGIGSSGFDICSIQFAIHYMFENLQTLNNFLRNVSETTKVGGYFIGTSYDGSKVFSMLKAQSQNESKQIMQDEKKIWEVTKRYDRSEFKPDASSLGYSIDVYQESINKTFREYLVNFEYLDRLMENYGFTQITRDEAKDLGLPAGRGSFRELYGNMKEEIKRNRRAKNEYGTAVDMTIGEETISFLNNYFVYKKTHDVDAKQIANKLMGNTQIEQEIVADETAEAVEALQEIVKAQKKKPKKLKKKLKLKQNPKKK
;
A
#
# COMPACT_ATOMS: atom_id res chain seq x y z
N MET A 1 10.87 65.26 -18.33
CA MET A 1 9.59 65.25 -17.60
C MET A 1 8.78 64.07 -18.13
N SER A 2 8.92 62.90 -17.52
CA SER A 2 8.05 61.77 -17.81
C SER A 2 6.81 61.90 -16.93
N GLU A 3 5.70 62.36 -17.52
CA GLU A 3 4.40 62.33 -16.87
C GLU A 3 4.14 60.90 -16.35
N GLU A 4 4.12 60.76 -15.02
CA GLU A 4 3.60 59.56 -14.37
C GLU A 4 2.13 59.44 -14.75
N LYS A 5 1.86 58.63 -15.78
CA LYS A 5 0.50 58.28 -16.18
C LYS A 5 -0.23 57.68 -14.96
N PRO A 6 -1.43 58.15 -14.62
CA PRO A 6 -2.13 57.70 -13.44
C PRO A 6 -2.33 56.17 -13.47
N GLN A 7 -1.98 55.51 -12.36
CA GLN A 7 -2.13 54.08 -12.19
C GLN A 7 -3.64 53.73 -12.24
N GLN A 8 -4.05 52.88 -13.20
CA GLN A 8 -5.43 52.39 -13.29
C GLN A 8 -5.84 51.70 -11.98
N THR A 9 -7.07 51.91 -11.52
CA THR A 9 -7.63 51.32 -10.30
C THR A 9 -8.95 50.62 -10.64
N LEU A 10 -9.39 49.68 -9.79
CA LEU A 10 -10.71 49.05 -9.94
C LEU A 10 -11.84 50.09 -9.95
N ASP A 11 -11.71 51.10 -9.09
CA ASP A 11 -12.64 52.21 -8.91
C ASP A 11 -12.77 53.03 -10.22
N ASN A 12 -11.64 53.44 -10.80
CA ASN A 12 -11.61 54.16 -12.08
C ASN A 12 -12.15 53.32 -13.24
N LEU A 13 -11.82 52.02 -13.32
CA LEU A 13 -12.39 51.12 -14.34
C LEU A 13 -13.91 50.96 -14.17
N THR A 14 -14.40 50.86 -12.94
CA THR A 14 -15.84 50.73 -12.66
C THR A 14 -16.58 52.00 -13.09
N LYS A 15 -16.00 53.18 -12.83
CA LYS A 15 -16.54 54.45 -13.29
C LYS A 15 -16.60 54.51 -14.82
N LEU A 16 -15.49 54.22 -15.50
CA LEU A 16 -15.43 54.19 -16.97
C LEU A 16 -16.42 53.18 -17.56
N TYR A 17 -16.63 52.04 -16.92
CA TYR A 17 -17.66 51.09 -17.34
C TYR A 17 -19.06 51.69 -17.27
N LEU A 18 -19.45 52.25 -16.12
CA LEU A 18 -20.79 52.82 -15.92
C LEU A 18 -21.09 53.98 -16.87
N GLU A 19 -20.09 54.80 -17.20
CA GLU A 19 -20.21 55.88 -18.18
C GLU A 19 -20.45 55.37 -19.61
N ASN A 20 -20.10 54.12 -19.90
CA ASN A 20 -20.05 53.58 -21.27
C ASN A 20 -20.90 52.32 -21.51
N VAL A 21 -21.54 51.76 -20.46
CA VAL A 21 -22.35 50.53 -20.55
C VAL A 21 -23.57 50.67 -21.47
N PHE A 22 -24.10 51.89 -21.64
CA PHE A 22 -25.23 52.19 -22.54
C PHE A 22 -24.82 52.88 -23.85
N ARG A 23 -23.55 52.80 -24.27
CA ARG A 23 -23.17 53.28 -25.62
C ARG A 23 -23.93 52.51 -26.71
N ASN A 24 -24.12 53.16 -27.86
CA ASN A 24 -24.88 52.62 -29.00
C ASN A 24 -24.48 51.19 -29.35
N ALA A 25 -25.45 50.27 -29.52
CA ALA A 25 -25.21 48.86 -29.84
C ALA A 25 -24.41 48.63 -31.15
N ARG A 26 -24.36 49.62 -32.07
CA ARG A 26 -23.54 49.57 -33.30
C ARG A 26 -22.04 49.61 -33.03
N ASP A 27 -21.63 50.20 -31.90
CA ASP A 27 -20.24 50.35 -31.50
C ASP A 27 -19.74 49.16 -30.67
N GLY A 28 -20.63 48.19 -30.40
CA GLY A 28 -20.38 47.00 -29.59
C GLY A 28 -20.89 47.15 -28.15
N VAL A 29 -20.98 46.02 -27.44
CA VAL A 29 -21.44 45.96 -26.05
C VAL A 29 -20.23 46.07 -25.13
N ALA A 30 -20.25 47.05 -24.23
CA ALA A 30 -19.23 47.18 -23.21
C ALA A 30 -19.36 46.06 -22.17
N GLU A 31 -18.23 45.51 -21.75
CA GLU A 31 -18.16 44.40 -20.80
C GLU A 31 -17.08 44.72 -19.77
N MET A 32 -17.42 44.53 -18.49
CA MET A 32 -16.48 44.61 -17.39
C MET A 32 -16.31 43.22 -16.78
N GLU A 33 -15.13 42.66 -17.00
CA GLU A 33 -14.76 41.31 -16.53
C GLU A 33 -13.61 41.39 -15.52
N VAL A 34 -13.62 40.46 -14.57
CA VAL A 34 -12.48 40.17 -13.70
C VAL A 34 -12.09 38.73 -13.88
N ARG A 35 -10.84 38.50 -14.28
CA ARG A 35 -10.30 37.17 -14.58
C ARG A 35 -9.18 36.81 -13.61
N PHE A 36 -9.13 35.56 -13.19
CA PHE A 36 -8.14 35.06 -12.25
C PHE A 36 -7.09 34.21 -12.97
N GLY A 37 -5.81 34.39 -12.64
CA GLY A 37 -4.70 33.58 -13.19
C GLY A 37 -4.31 33.85 -14.65
N THR A 38 -4.76 34.94 -15.27
CA THR A 38 -4.60 35.22 -16.71
C THR A 38 -3.51 36.24 -17.07
N GLY A 39 -2.95 36.97 -16.09
CA GLY A 39 -1.95 38.02 -16.30
C GLY A 39 -0.49 37.55 -16.29
N ARG A 40 0.43 38.44 -16.66
CA ARG A 40 1.88 38.15 -16.58
C ARG A 40 2.30 38.09 -15.11
N GLY A 41 2.95 36.99 -14.70
CA GLY A 41 3.35 36.77 -13.30
C GLY A 41 2.24 36.21 -12.40
N MET A 42 1.08 35.88 -12.97
CA MET A 42 -0.05 35.25 -12.27
C MET A 42 0.06 33.72 -12.33
N LYS A 43 -0.38 33.05 -11.25
CA LYS A 43 -0.44 31.59 -11.14
C LYS A 43 -1.73 31.08 -11.80
N ARG A 44 -1.62 29.99 -12.57
CA ARG A 44 -2.80 29.30 -13.14
C ARG A 44 -3.64 28.68 -12.03
N ILE A 45 -4.93 28.50 -12.31
CA ILE A 45 -5.90 27.92 -11.38
C ILE A 45 -5.84 26.40 -11.50
N THR A 46 -5.84 25.71 -10.36
CA THR A 46 -5.91 24.25 -10.28
C THR A 46 -7.36 23.77 -10.16
N LYS A 47 -7.62 22.49 -10.44
CA LYS A 47 -8.94 21.88 -10.25
C LYS A 47 -9.46 22.07 -8.81
N ILE A 48 -8.61 21.82 -7.82
CA ILE A 48 -8.95 21.99 -6.40
C ILE A 48 -9.38 23.42 -6.09
N GLN A 49 -8.65 24.41 -6.61
CA GLN A 49 -9.02 25.81 -6.44
C GLN A 49 -10.37 26.11 -7.11
N GLN A 50 -10.62 25.56 -8.30
CA GLN A 50 -11.90 25.68 -8.98
C GLN A 50 -13.05 25.10 -8.13
N ASP A 51 -12.90 23.89 -7.61
CA ASP A 51 -13.89 23.22 -6.78
C ASP A 51 -14.15 24.00 -5.48
N ASN A 52 -13.08 24.50 -4.84
CA ASN A 52 -13.20 25.33 -3.64
C ASN A 52 -13.86 26.68 -3.92
N ILE A 53 -13.66 27.28 -5.10
CA ILE A 53 -14.40 28.46 -5.54
C ILE A 53 -15.87 28.12 -5.71
N ILE A 54 -16.23 27.02 -6.37
CA ILE A 54 -17.62 26.61 -6.55
C ILE A 54 -18.29 26.41 -5.19
N LYS A 55 -17.66 25.65 -4.28
CA LYS A 55 -18.14 25.46 -2.90
C LYS A 55 -18.36 26.80 -2.20
N LYS A 56 -17.42 27.73 -2.35
CA LYS A 56 -17.52 29.06 -1.75
C LYS A 56 -18.64 29.91 -2.35
N LEU A 57 -18.85 29.87 -3.67
CA LEU A 57 -19.92 30.60 -4.34
C LEU A 57 -21.30 30.09 -3.89
N LEU A 58 -21.48 28.78 -3.85
CA LEU A 58 -22.70 28.14 -3.35
C LEU A 58 -22.96 28.52 -1.88
N SER A 59 -21.92 28.48 -1.03
CA SER A 59 -22.04 28.83 0.39
C SER A 59 -22.42 30.28 0.65
N VAL A 60 -22.27 31.18 -0.33
CA VAL A 60 -22.62 32.61 -0.20
C VAL A 60 -23.83 33.01 -1.06
N GLY A 61 -24.62 32.02 -1.51
CA GLY A 61 -25.93 32.25 -2.12
C GLY A 61 -25.95 32.36 -3.65
N PHE A 62 -24.84 32.04 -4.34
CA PHE A 62 -24.88 31.88 -5.79
C PHE A 62 -25.60 30.58 -6.16
N VAL A 63 -26.26 30.58 -7.32
CA VAL A 63 -26.98 29.43 -7.87
C VAL A 63 -26.44 29.15 -9.26
N LEU A 64 -26.30 27.87 -9.62
CA LEU A 64 -25.97 27.44 -10.97
C LEU A 64 -27.13 27.80 -11.91
N GLN A 65 -26.86 28.60 -12.93
CA GLN A 65 -27.84 28.98 -13.95
C GLN A 65 -27.95 27.89 -15.03
N ASN A 66 -26.81 27.54 -15.62
CA ASN A 66 -26.68 26.55 -16.69
C ASN A 66 -25.23 26.03 -16.76
N SER A 67 -25.08 24.89 -17.44
CA SER A 67 -23.80 24.31 -17.81
C SER A 67 -23.82 24.06 -19.31
N GLU A 68 -22.89 24.68 -20.04
CA GLU A 68 -22.89 24.67 -21.50
C GLU A 68 -21.51 24.33 -22.07
N TYR A 69 -21.51 23.69 -23.23
CA TYR A 69 -20.31 23.40 -24.01
C TYR A 69 -20.19 24.42 -25.13
N HIS A 70 -19.00 24.96 -25.32
CA HIS A 70 -18.67 25.94 -26.35
C HIS A 70 -17.42 25.49 -27.12
N LEU A 71 -17.43 25.65 -28.44
CA LEU A 71 -16.24 25.57 -29.27
C LEU A 71 -15.94 26.96 -29.83
N ARG A 72 -14.84 27.56 -29.36
CA ARG A 72 -14.32 28.83 -29.89
C ARG A 72 -13.22 28.56 -30.91
N ILE A 73 -13.35 29.14 -32.10
CA ILE A 73 -12.43 28.92 -33.23
C ILE A 73 -11.93 30.25 -33.77
N ASN A 74 -10.61 30.40 -33.86
CA ASN A 74 -10.01 31.53 -34.56
C ASN A 74 -9.29 31.03 -35.81
N SER A 75 -9.72 31.50 -36.98
CA SER A 75 -9.08 31.21 -38.27
C SER A 75 -7.93 32.17 -38.54
N GLU A 76 -6.91 31.71 -39.24
CA GLU A 76 -5.91 32.59 -39.83
C GLU A 76 -6.49 33.35 -41.03
N TYR A 77 -5.87 34.48 -41.33
CA TYR A 77 -6.10 35.25 -42.55
C TYR A 77 -4.77 35.82 -43.03
N THR A 78 -4.62 35.99 -44.33
CA THR A 78 -3.48 36.70 -44.92
C THR A 78 -3.79 38.19 -45.01
N ASP A 79 -3.01 39.01 -44.33
CA ASP A 79 -3.16 40.46 -44.38
C ASP A 79 -2.78 40.98 -45.77
N SER A 80 -3.76 41.54 -46.49
CA SER A 80 -3.58 41.97 -47.89
C SER A 80 -2.59 43.13 -48.07
N LYS A 81 -2.22 43.85 -46.99
CA LYS A 81 -1.25 44.96 -47.03
C LYS A 81 0.17 44.50 -46.74
N THR A 82 0.34 43.47 -45.89
CA THR A 82 1.65 43.01 -45.44
C THR A 82 2.06 41.65 -45.99
N GLY A 83 1.12 40.88 -46.57
CA GLY A 83 1.33 39.52 -47.03
C GLY A 83 1.55 38.50 -45.91
N VAL A 84 1.47 38.92 -44.65
CA VAL A 84 1.73 38.08 -43.48
C VAL A 84 0.46 37.40 -43.03
N THR A 85 0.50 36.07 -42.88
CA THR A 85 -0.59 35.29 -42.28
C THR A 85 -0.63 35.48 -40.77
N ARG A 86 -1.80 35.82 -40.23
CA ARG A 86 -2.03 36.08 -38.79
C ARG A 86 -3.35 35.45 -38.35
N ILE A 87 -3.44 35.11 -37.07
CA ILE A 87 -4.71 34.66 -36.47
C ILE A 87 -5.68 35.84 -36.37
N SER A 88 -6.91 35.64 -36.86
CA SER A 88 -7.99 36.63 -36.81
C SER A 88 -8.43 36.91 -35.37
N ARG A 89 -8.76 38.17 -35.09
CA ARG A 89 -9.41 38.59 -33.84
C ARG A 89 -10.91 38.29 -33.81
N ILE A 90 -11.50 37.91 -34.94
CA ILE A 90 -12.88 37.45 -35.02
C ILE A 90 -12.87 35.96 -34.66
N ARG A 91 -13.63 35.57 -33.63
CA ARG A 91 -13.80 34.19 -33.19
C ARG A 91 -15.17 33.68 -33.60
N ALA A 92 -15.23 32.49 -34.16
CA ALA A 92 -16.48 31.75 -34.30
C ALA A 92 -16.80 31.05 -32.98
N GLU A 93 -18.05 31.13 -32.53
CA GLU A 93 -18.56 30.48 -31.32
C GLU A 93 -19.70 29.54 -31.70
N ILE A 94 -19.50 28.25 -31.43
CA ILE A 94 -20.50 27.19 -31.61
C ILE A 94 -20.88 26.70 -30.21
N ASN A 95 -22.18 26.64 -29.92
CA ASN A 95 -22.69 26.29 -28.59
C ASN A 95 -23.47 24.98 -28.63
N GLY A 96 -23.31 24.14 -27.61
CA GLY A 96 -24.00 22.86 -27.49
C GLY A 96 -23.25 21.70 -28.15
N LEU A 97 -23.27 20.53 -27.49
CA LEU A 97 -22.53 19.34 -27.95
C LEU A 97 -22.97 18.84 -29.34
N GLY A 98 -24.25 19.01 -29.69
CA GLY A 98 -24.78 18.61 -31.00
C GLY A 98 -24.11 19.35 -32.16
N ASP A 99 -24.16 20.68 -32.15
CA ASP A 99 -23.57 21.52 -33.20
C ASP A 99 -22.03 21.41 -33.20
N ILE A 100 -21.41 21.27 -32.02
CA ILE A 100 -19.97 21.02 -31.91
C ILE A 100 -19.60 19.68 -32.57
N SER A 101 -20.36 18.61 -32.31
CA SER A 101 -20.15 17.31 -32.95
C SER A 101 -20.32 17.38 -34.47
N GLU A 102 -21.33 18.13 -34.95
CA GLU A 102 -21.55 18.37 -36.38
C GLU A 102 -20.33 19.04 -37.02
N TYR A 103 -19.79 20.09 -36.38
CA TYR A 103 -18.56 20.74 -36.84
C TYR A 103 -17.35 19.80 -36.84
N CYS A 104 -17.13 19.04 -35.76
CA CYS A 104 -15.97 18.16 -35.65
C CYS A 104 -15.95 17.08 -36.76
N LYS A 105 -17.12 16.62 -37.21
CA LYS A 105 -17.24 15.65 -38.29
C LYS A 105 -16.92 16.25 -39.67
N SER A 106 -17.33 17.48 -39.93
CA SER A 106 -17.20 18.11 -41.25
C SER A 106 -15.94 18.98 -41.41
N ASN A 107 -15.43 19.52 -40.30
CA ASN A 107 -14.44 20.60 -40.24
C ASN A 107 -14.82 21.84 -41.08
N ASP A 108 -16.11 22.00 -41.38
CA ASP A 108 -16.68 23.08 -42.19
C ASP A 108 -17.72 23.84 -41.38
N ILE A 109 -17.67 25.17 -41.44
CA ILE A 109 -18.58 26.04 -40.69
C ILE A 109 -19.75 26.53 -41.53
N GLN A 110 -19.75 26.31 -42.84
CA GLN A 110 -20.77 26.82 -43.77
C GLN A 110 -22.18 26.35 -43.37
N GLU A 111 -22.37 25.07 -43.08
CA GLU A 111 -23.68 24.53 -42.71
C GLU A 111 -24.22 25.14 -41.41
N LEU A 112 -23.37 25.27 -40.39
CA LEU A 112 -23.72 25.93 -39.13
C LEU A 112 -23.99 27.43 -39.31
N TYR A 113 -23.28 28.08 -40.24
CA TYR A 113 -23.52 29.48 -40.60
C TYR A 113 -24.90 29.68 -41.25
N ASP A 114 -25.25 28.84 -42.21
CA ASP A 114 -26.53 28.90 -42.91
C ASP A 114 -27.71 28.60 -41.98
N LYS A 115 -27.54 27.67 -41.03
CA LYS A 115 -28.51 27.36 -39.96
C LYS A 115 -28.58 28.42 -38.86
N ARG A 116 -27.66 29.40 -38.84
CA ARG A 116 -27.48 30.39 -37.74
C ARG A 116 -27.13 29.78 -36.38
N HIS A 117 -26.45 28.64 -36.39
CA HIS A 117 -25.97 27.94 -35.19
C HIS A 117 -24.54 28.35 -34.78
N VAL A 118 -23.95 29.35 -35.45
CA VAL A 118 -22.64 29.93 -35.12
C VAL A 118 -22.74 31.44 -34.99
N LYS A 119 -22.04 32.02 -34.02
CA LYS A 119 -21.84 33.46 -33.87
C LYS A 119 -20.40 33.84 -34.17
N PHE A 120 -20.19 34.99 -34.81
CA PHE A 120 -18.86 35.55 -35.02
C PHE A 120 -18.67 36.79 -34.18
N ILE A 121 -17.88 36.67 -33.12
CA ILE A 121 -17.66 37.73 -32.13
C ILE A 121 -16.27 38.30 -32.26
N GLN A 122 -16.13 39.62 -32.17
CA GLN A 122 -14.85 40.30 -32.04
C GLN A 122 -14.78 41.02 -30.69
N LYS A 123 -13.89 40.55 -29.80
CA LYS A 123 -13.60 41.18 -28.51
C LYS A 123 -12.37 42.07 -28.64
N MET A 124 -12.49 43.34 -28.27
CA MET A 124 -11.38 44.30 -28.29
C MET A 124 -11.29 45.06 -26.96
N PRO A 125 -10.10 45.54 -26.55
CA PRO A 125 -9.99 46.50 -25.45
C PRO A 125 -10.87 47.72 -25.72
N MET A 126 -11.53 48.23 -24.67
CA MET A 126 -12.26 49.49 -24.77
C MET A 126 -11.29 50.62 -25.13
N LYS A 127 -11.71 51.55 -25.99
CA LYS A 127 -10.95 52.74 -26.36
C LYS A 127 -11.61 54.02 -25.86
N ILE A 128 -10.82 54.90 -25.27
CA ILE A 128 -11.20 56.26 -24.86
C ILE A 128 -10.17 57.21 -25.48
N GLU A 129 -10.63 58.24 -26.19
CA GLU A 129 -9.75 59.21 -26.87
C GLU A 129 -8.68 58.52 -27.75
N GLU A 130 -9.11 57.53 -28.53
CA GLU A 130 -8.28 56.68 -29.41
C GLU A 130 -7.22 55.80 -28.72
N SER A 131 -7.12 55.85 -27.40
CA SER A 131 -6.19 55.04 -26.60
C SER A 131 -6.88 53.83 -25.98
N ASP A 132 -6.20 52.68 -25.98
CA ASP A 132 -6.68 51.48 -25.29
C ASP A 132 -6.73 51.70 -23.77
N VAL A 133 -7.89 51.41 -23.17
CA VAL A 133 -8.04 51.38 -21.71
C VAL A 133 -7.22 50.21 -21.17
N ARG A 134 -6.20 50.53 -20.36
CA ARG A 134 -5.34 49.51 -19.74
C ARG A 134 -6.11 48.73 -18.69
N SER A 135 -5.83 47.43 -18.59
CA SER A 135 -6.34 46.59 -17.51
C SER A 135 -5.72 46.97 -16.16
N TYR A 136 -6.45 46.67 -15.10
CA TYR A 136 -5.97 46.74 -13.72
C TYR A 136 -5.50 45.35 -13.30
N ASP A 137 -4.18 45.17 -13.31
CA ASP A 137 -3.52 43.90 -12.98
C ASP A 137 -3.07 43.92 -11.51
N VAL A 138 -3.57 42.98 -10.72
CA VAL A 138 -3.18 42.79 -9.33
C VAL A 138 -2.55 41.41 -9.19
N ALA A 139 -1.29 41.29 -9.65
CA ALA A 139 -0.55 40.03 -9.62
C ALA A 139 -0.47 39.44 -8.19
N ASP A 140 -0.36 40.30 -7.19
CA ASP A 140 -0.34 39.96 -5.76
C ASP A 140 -1.60 39.26 -5.26
N TYR A 141 -2.72 39.40 -5.96
CA TYR A 141 -3.97 38.69 -5.69
C TYR A 141 -4.42 37.87 -6.90
N ASN A 142 -3.54 37.66 -7.88
CA ASN A 142 -3.77 36.78 -9.02
C ASN A 142 -5.03 37.11 -9.85
N PHE A 143 -5.41 38.38 -9.95
CA PHE A 143 -6.55 38.80 -10.77
C PHE A 143 -6.24 40.00 -11.66
N ARG A 144 -7.01 40.11 -12.75
CA ARG A 144 -7.01 41.22 -13.69
C ARG A 144 -8.44 41.69 -13.89
N ALA A 145 -8.70 42.99 -13.70
CA ALA A 145 -9.93 43.62 -14.16
C ALA A 145 -9.69 44.30 -15.50
N ALA A 146 -10.59 44.11 -16.47
CA ALA A 146 -10.46 44.68 -17.81
C ALA A 146 -11.80 45.20 -18.34
N LEU A 147 -11.71 46.20 -19.21
CA LEU A 147 -12.85 46.68 -20.00
C LEU A 147 -12.64 46.28 -21.45
N SER A 148 -13.64 45.60 -21.98
CA SER A 148 -13.71 45.18 -23.38
C SER A 148 -14.98 45.67 -24.02
N VAL A 149 -14.95 45.67 -25.35
CA VAL A 149 -16.12 45.83 -26.19
C VAL A 149 -16.24 44.58 -27.05
N GLU A 150 -17.39 43.90 -26.95
CA GLU A 150 -17.73 42.77 -27.80
C GLU A 150 -18.66 43.22 -28.94
N LYS A 151 -18.27 42.89 -30.17
CA LYS A 151 -19.05 43.21 -31.36
C LYS A 151 -19.47 41.93 -32.08
N ASP A 152 -20.76 41.76 -32.29
CA ASP A 152 -21.31 40.70 -33.14
C ASP A 152 -21.12 41.09 -34.62
N LEU A 153 -20.37 40.26 -35.33
CA LEU A 153 -20.03 40.41 -36.74
C LEU A 153 -20.62 39.30 -37.61
N THR A 154 -21.53 38.48 -37.09
CA THR A 154 -22.09 37.28 -37.75
C THR A 154 -22.61 37.60 -39.16
N ASN A 155 -23.28 38.74 -39.34
CA ASN A 155 -23.90 39.13 -40.62
C ASN A 155 -23.07 40.16 -41.43
N THR A 156 -21.73 40.13 -41.33
CA THR A 156 -20.85 41.08 -42.03
C THR A 156 -20.14 40.45 -43.24
N ARG A 157 -19.73 41.28 -44.21
CA ARG A 157 -18.96 40.85 -45.39
C ARG A 157 -17.64 40.16 -45.01
N ALA A 158 -17.00 40.61 -43.92
CA ALA A 158 -15.76 40.01 -43.42
C ALA A 158 -15.98 38.56 -42.97
N THR A 159 -17.10 38.29 -42.29
CA THR A 159 -17.48 36.95 -41.86
C THR A 159 -17.84 36.06 -43.03
N GLN A 160 -18.58 36.57 -44.03
CA GLN A 160 -18.88 35.80 -45.25
C GLN A 160 -17.61 35.37 -45.99
N ALA A 161 -16.61 36.25 -46.11
CA ALA A 161 -15.32 35.90 -46.71
C ALA A 161 -14.54 34.87 -45.89
N MET A 162 -14.61 34.96 -44.55
CA MET A 162 -13.96 33.99 -43.65
C MET A 162 -14.62 32.61 -43.71
N VAL A 163 -15.95 32.54 -43.79
CA VAL A 163 -16.68 31.27 -44.00
C VAL A 163 -16.32 30.67 -45.36
N GLY A 164 -16.31 31.47 -46.44
CA GLY A 164 -15.98 30.99 -47.78
C GLY A 164 -14.54 30.47 -47.96
N SER A 165 -13.62 30.89 -47.09
CA SER A 165 -12.22 30.44 -47.08
C SER A 165 -11.90 29.54 -45.87
N TRP A 166 -12.91 29.02 -45.17
CA TRP A 166 -12.74 28.32 -43.90
C TRP A 166 -11.85 27.07 -44.04
N LYS A 167 -12.03 26.27 -45.10
CA LYS A 167 -11.26 25.04 -45.30
C LYS A 167 -9.78 25.29 -45.63
N ASP A 168 -9.47 26.40 -46.28
CA ASP A 168 -8.13 26.70 -46.79
C ASP A 168 -7.22 27.34 -45.73
N ASN A 169 -7.79 27.79 -44.61
CA ASN A 169 -7.09 28.48 -43.55
C ASN A 169 -6.88 27.60 -42.32
N LYS A 170 -5.71 27.66 -41.68
CA LYS A 170 -5.48 27.02 -40.38
C LYS A 170 -6.21 27.74 -39.26
N LYS A 171 -6.52 27.01 -38.21
CA LYS A 171 -7.37 27.40 -37.10
C LYS A 171 -6.73 27.01 -35.78
N ILE A 172 -7.08 27.75 -34.74
CA ILE A 172 -6.87 27.36 -33.35
C ILE A 172 -8.22 27.16 -32.69
N PHE A 173 -8.27 26.20 -31.79
CA PHE A 173 -9.49 25.70 -31.18
C PHE A 173 -9.40 25.79 -29.67
N ARG A 174 -10.50 26.19 -29.04
CA ARG A 174 -10.71 26.13 -27.60
C ARG A 174 -12.07 25.50 -27.35
N PHE A 175 -12.05 24.28 -26.84
CA PHE A 175 -13.22 23.59 -26.35
C PHE A 175 -13.41 23.92 -24.86
N ILE A 176 -14.57 24.45 -24.51
CA ILE A 176 -14.85 25.05 -23.20
C ILE A 176 -16.12 24.41 -22.65
N HIS A 177 -16.05 23.84 -21.46
CA HIS A 177 -17.21 23.46 -20.65
C HIS A 177 -17.37 24.49 -19.54
N ARG A 178 -18.45 25.28 -19.56
CA ARG A 178 -18.64 26.44 -18.70
C ARG A 178 -19.84 26.25 -17.78
N HIS A 179 -19.63 26.47 -16.49
CA HIS A 179 -20.67 26.55 -15.47
C HIS A 179 -20.88 28.01 -15.11
N LYS A 180 -22.08 28.54 -15.37
CA LYS A 180 -22.42 29.92 -15.03
C LYS A 180 -23.18 29.99 -13.72
N PHE A 181 -22.73 30.84 -12.82
CA PHE A 181 -23.33 31.08 -11.52
C PHE A 181 -23.82 32.52 -11.44
N TYR A 182 -25.01 32.71 -10.87
CA TYR A 182 -25.57 34.03 -10.66
C TYR A 182 -26.04 34.19 -9.20
N HIS A 183 -26.11 35.43 -8.74
CA HIS A 183 -26.66 35.76 -7.44
C HIS A 183 -27.97 36.54 -7.60
N ARG A 184 -28.99 36.20 -6.80
CA ARG A 184 -30.31 36.85 -6.90
C ARG A 184 -30.24 38.35 -6.66
N GLU A 185 -29.38 38.80 -5.75
CA GLU A 185 -29.27 40.22 -5.36
C GLU A 185 -28.12 40.97 -6.04
N LEU A 186 -27.02 40.32 -6.43
CA LEU A 186 -25.83 41.01 -6.95
C LEU A 186 -25.87 41.07 -8.49
N PRO A 187 -25.41 42.17 -9.12
CA PRO A 187 -25.43 42.33 -10.58
C PRO A 187 -24.19 41.67 -11.22
N ILE A 188 -23.83 40.46 -10.78
CA ILE A 188 -22.63 39.75 -11.20
C ILE A 188 -22.98 38.33 -11.63
N GLU A 189 -22.33 37.89 -12.71
CA GLU A 189 -22.34 36.51 -13.20
C GLU A 189 -20.91 35.96 -13.14
N ALA A 190 -20.76 34.74 -12.61
CA ALA A 190 -19.47 34.08 -12.44
C ALA A 190 -19.38 32.87 -13.36
N ASP A 191 -18.34 32.84 -14.17
CA ASP A 191 -18.09 31.82 -15.17
C ASP A 191 -16.91 30.95 -14.73
N ILE A 192 -17.21 29.69 -14.46
CA ILE A 192 -16.24 28.68 -14.04
C ILE A 192 -16.09 27.69 -15.19
N SER A 193 -14.93 27.69 -15.86
CA SER A 193 -14.73 26.97 -17.12
C SER A 193 -13.62 25.93 -17.06
N ILE A 194 -13.87 24.76 -17.66
CA ILE A 194 -12.86 23.74 -17.99
C ILE A 194 -12.54 23.90 -19.48
N VAL A 195 -11.26 24.06 -19.82
CA VAL A 195 -10.81 24.42 -21.17
C VAL A 195 -9.78 23.42 -21.67
N LYS A 196 -10.04 22.86 -22.86
CA LYS A 196 -9.08 22.12 -23.67
C LYS A 196 -8.79 22.93 -24.93
N GLU A 197 -7.52 23.14 -25.23
CA GLU A 197 -7.09 24.01 -26.33
C GLU A 197 -6.09 23.33 -27.26
N SER A 198 -5.91 23.89 -28.47
CA SER A 198 -4.93 23.39 -29.43
C SER A 198 -3.53 23.34 -28.83
N ALA A 199 -2.75 22.32 -29.22
CA ALA A 199 -1.36 22.16 -28.81
C ALA A 199 -0.57 23.47 -29.00
N ARG A 200 0.32 23.79 -28.05
CA ARG A 200 1.12 25.03 -28.09
C ARG A 200 2.51 24.78 -28.66
N ASP A 201 3.03 25.78 -29.36
CA ASP A 201 4.44 25.93 -29.71
C ASP A 201 4.99 27.19 -29.02
N GLY A 202 5.83 26.98 -28.01
CA GLY A 202 6.25 28.04 -27.08
C GLY A 202 5.05 28.71 -26.39
N ARG A 203 4.84 30.00 -26.65
CA ARG A 203 3.74 30.79 -26.05
C ARG A 203 2.44 30.77 -26.86
N TYR A 204 2.47 30.32 -28.12
CA TYR A 204 1.36 30.44 -29.05
C TYR A 204 0.69 29.10 -29.30
N MET A 205 -0.63 29.08 -29.51
CA MET A 205 -1.33 27.88 -29.98
C MET A 205 -0.94 27.59 -31.43
N LYS A 206 -0.65 26.33 -31.75
CA LYS A 206 -0.26 25.87 -33.07
C LYS A 206 -1.50 25.81 -33.98
N PRO A 207 -1.54 26.58 -35.08
CA PRO A 207 -2.66 26.52 -36.02
C PRO A 207 -2.64 25.21 -36.83
N THR A 208 -3.81 24.61 -37.04
CA THR A 208 -4.03 23.33 -37.75
C THR A 208 -5.25 23.42 -38.68
N TYR A 209 -5.38 22.55 -39.68
CA TYR A 209 -6.51 22.64 -40.61
C TYR A 209 -7.81 22.12 -39.99
N THR A 210 -7.69 21.05 -39.19
CA THR A 210 -8.81 20.31 -38.61
C THR A 210 -8.77 20.26 -37.09
N PHE A 211 -9.91 19.99 -36.47
CA PHE A 211 -10.04 19.84 -35.02
C PHE A 211 -9.24 18.65 -34.47
N ASP A 212 -9.19 17.54 -35.23
CA ASP A 212 -8.46 16.33 -34.83
C ASP A 212 -6.94 16.53 -34.86
N GLU A 213 -6.40 17.20 -35.89
CA GLU A 213 -4.98 17.56 -35.96
C GLU A 213 -4.55 18.44 -34.79
N ALA A 214 -5.45 19.28 -34.28
CA ALA A 214 -5.22 20.15 -33.14
C ALA A 214 -5.07 19.38 -31.82
N ARG A 215 -5.48 18.10 -31.78
CA ARG A 215 -5.44 17.19 -30.62
C ARG A 215 -6.15 17.73 -29.38
N VAL A 216 -7.22 18.50 -29.57
CA VAL A 216 -7.95 19.19 -28.49
C VAL A 216 -8.60 18.19 -27.52
N VAL A 217 -9.15 17.08 -28.03
CA VAL A 217 -9.83 16.07 -27.20
C VAL A 217 -8.88 15.47 -26.16
N THR A 218 -7.65 15.20 -26.57
CA THR A 218 -6.57 14.63 -25.75
C THR A 218 -5.73 15.69 -25.02
N ALA A 219 -6.05 16.97 -25.19
CA ALA A 219 -5.29 18.05 -24.55
C ALA A 219 -5.53 18.05 -23.02
N PRO A 220 -4.50 18.38 -22.22
CA PRO A 220 -4.67 18.53 -20.79
C PRO A 220 -5.67 19.65 -20.48
N GLU A 221 -6.49 19.43 -19.46
CA GLU A 221 -7.45 20.42 -19.00
C GLU A 221 -6.75 21.62 -18.36
N SER A 222 -7.33 22.80 -18.60
CA SER A 222 -7.00 24.03 -17.92
C SER A 222 -8.26 24.63 -17.32
N TYR A 223 -8.13 25.29 -16.18
CA TYR A 223 -9.25 25.82 -15.42
C TYR A 223 -9.22 27.35 -15.47
N GLU A 224 -10.34 27.94 -15.86
CA GLU A 224 -10.51 29.40 -15.96
C GLU A 224 -11.64 29.84 -15.04
N VAL A 225 -11.41 30.94 -14.32
CA VAL A 225 -12.39 31.56 -13.43
C VAL A 225 -12.45 33.04 -13.76
N GLU A 226 -13.66 33.48 -14.10
CA GLU A 226 -13.95 34.87 -14.37
C GLU A 226 -15.31 35.25 -13.79
N PHE A 227 -15.54 36.54 -13.59
CA PHE A 227 -16.87 37.06 -13.37
C PHE A 227 -17.05 38.36 -14.13
N GLU A 228 -18.27 38.61 -14.56
CA GLU A 228 -18.65 39.79 -15.33
C GLU A 228 -19.82 40.51 -14.67
N VAL A 229 -19.91 41.82 -14.93
CA VAL A 229 -21.03 42.64 -14.49
C VAL A 229 -22.19 42.44 -15.45
N ASN A 230 -23.38 42.12 -14.93
CA ASN A 230 -24.57 42.01 -15.77
C ASN A 230 -25.08 43.40 -16.17
N ASN A 231 -24.92 43.76 -17.45
CA ASN A 231 -25.30 45.05 -18.03
C ASN A 231 -26.78 45.42 -17.79
N ASN A 232 -27.69 44.44 -17.65
CA ASN A 232 -29.12 44.68 -17.43
C ASN A 232 -29.47 45.05 -15.98
N ARG A 233 -28.52 44.92 -15.05
CA ARG A 233 -28.73 45.14 -13.61
C ARG A 233 -27.93 46.30 -13.03
N VAL A 234 -27.29 47.09 -13.90
CA VAL A 234 -26.50 48.28 -13.53
C VAL A 234 -26.97 49.50 -14.29
N GLY A 235 -26.56 50.69 -13.84
CA GLY A 235 -26.86 51.95 -14.53
C GLY A 235 -28.11 52.68 -14.03
N PRO A 236 -28.52 53.79 -14.70
CA PRO A 236 -29.63 54.63 -14.26
C PRO A 236 -30.93 53.84 -14.06
N GLY A 237 -31.59 54.05 -12.92
CA GLY A 237 -32.82 53.33 -12.56
C GLY A 237 -32.60 51.99 -11.83
N THR A 238 -31.35 51.55 -11.66
CA THR A 238 -30.99 50.36 -10.87
C THR A 238 -30.40 50.73 -9.51
N SER A 239 -30.35 49.77 -8.58
CA SER A 239 -29.65 49.92 -7.29
C SER A 239 -28.13 50.06 -7.44
N TYR A 240 -27.58 49.80 -8.63
CA TYR A 240 -26.15 49.80 -8.94
C TYR A 240 -25.85 50.83 -10.05
N SER A 241 -26.31 52.06 -9.85
CA SER A 241 -26.19 53.18 -10.79
C SER A 241 -24.92 54.02 -10.61
N SER A 242 -24.17 53.81 -9.52
CA SER A 242 -22.98 54.60 -9.19
C SER A 242 -21.80 53.72 -8.80
N GLU A 243 -20.59 54.29 -8.92
CA GLU A 243 -19.35 53.66 -8.50
C GLU A 243 -19.40 53.23 -7.02
N ALA A 244 -19.92 54.11 -6.15
CA ALA A 244 -20.07 53.84 -4.72
C ALA A 244 -20.97 52.64 -4.41
N ALA A 245 -21.91 52.29 -5.30
CA ALA A 245 -22.77 51.12 -5.15
C ALA A 245 -22.13 49.85 -5.76
N LEU A 246 -21.45 49.96 -6.90
CA LEU A 246 -20.94 48.81 -7.65
C LEU A 246 -19.56 48.33 -7.18
N VAL A 247 -18.62 49.24 -6.87
CA VAL A 247 -17.26 48.88 -6.42
C VAL A 247 -17.26 47.97 -5.19
N PRO A 248 -18.08 48.20 -4.14
CA PRO A 248 -18.16 47.28 -3.00
C PRO A 248 -18.59 45.86 -3.39
N VAL A 249 -19.46 45.73 -4.39
CA VAL A 249 -19.92 44.44 -4.91
C VAL A 249 -18.80 43.74 -5.68
N MET A 250 -18.06 44.48 -6.52
CA MET A 250 -16.87 43.96 -7.21
C MET A 250 -15.82 43.44 -6.22
N ARG A 251 -15.49 44.24 -5.19
CA ARG A 251 -14.53 43.85 -4.13
C ARG A 251 -15.03 42.64 -3.33
N LYS A 252 -16.34 42.58 -3.04
CA LYS A 252 -16.99 41.45 -2.36
C LYS A 252 -16.85 40.16 -3.20
N MET A 253 -17.06 40.24 -4.51
CA MET A 253 -16.90 39.10 -5.43
C MET A 253 -15.45 38.64 -5.54
N ILE A 254 -14.50 39.58 -5.70
CA ILE A 254 -13.07 39.26 -5.71
C ILE A 254 -12.69 38.52 -4.43
N ARG A 255 -13.14 39.00 -3.28
CA ARG A 255 -12.92 38.33 -2.00
C ARG A 255 -13.52 36.93 -1.96
N TYR A 256 -14.72 36.70 -2.49
CA TYR A 256 -15.32 35.36 -2.50
C TYR A 256 -14.52 34.36 -3.34
N ILE A 257 -14.08 34.76 -4.53
CA ILE A 257 -13.23 33.90 -5.37
C ILE A 257 -11.89 33.65 -4.69
N LEU A 258 -11.23 34.68 -4.17
CA LEU A 258 -9.98 34.53 -3.43
C LEU A 258 -10.12 33.66 -2.19
N SER A 259 -11.28 33.72 -1.52
CA SER A 259 -11.56 32.87 -0.37
C SER A 259 -11.68 31.40 -0.74
N GLY A 260 -12.21 31.08 -1.92
CA GLY A 260 -12.14 29.72 -2.47
C GLY A 260 -10.71 29.32 -2.85
N MET A 261 -9.99 30.20 -3.54
CA MET A 261 -8.61 29.94 -4.00
C MET A 261 -7.58 29.75 -2.88
N GLN A 262 -7.73 30.50 -1.79
CA GLN A 262 -6.83 30.48 -0.64
C GLN A 262 -7.41 29.70 0.54
N GLU A 263 -8.61 29.13 0.39
CA GLU A 263 -9.33 28.39 1.44
C GLU A 263 -9.37 29.15 2.78
N SER A 264 -9.61 30.46 2.69
CA SER A 264 -9.64 31.36 3.82
C SER A 264 -10.65 32.48 3.60
N ASN A 265 -11.45 32.79 4.62
CA ASN A 265 -12.34 33.95 4.60
C ASN A 265 -11.60 35.30 4.64
N TYR A 266 -10.28 35.28 4.84
CA TYR A 266 -9.41 36.44 4.95
C TYR A 266 -8.25 36.34 3.96
N PRO A 267 -8.53 36.39 2.64
CA PRO A 267 -7.49 36.25 1.64
C PRO A 267 -6.43 37.36 1.77
N ILE A 268 -5.17 36.98 1.61
CA ILE A 268 -3.99 37.86 1.69
C ILE A 268 -3.19 37.80 0.39
N SER A 269 -2.33 38.80 0.16
CA SER A 269 -1.50 38.81 -1.05
C SER A 269 -0.48 37.67 -1.07
N TYR A 270 -0.13 37.19 -2.25
CA TYR A 270 0.93 36.20 -2.44
C TYR A 270 2.28 36.68 -1.91
N ILE A 271 2.56 37.98 -1.95
CA ILE A 271 3.74 38.56 -1.28
C ILE A 271 3.70 38.29 0.23
N LYS A 272 2.55 38.51 0.87
CA LYS A 272 2.42 38.24 2.31
C LYS A 272 2.50 36.75 2.62
N GLN A 273 1.91 35.88 1.79
CA GLN A 273 2.04 34.42 1.93
C GLN A 273 3.51 33.99 1.84
N ASN A 274 4.25 34.47 0.83
CA ASN A 274 5.68 34.18 0.70
C ASN A 274 6.49 34.71 1.90
N GLY A 275 6.14 35.89 2.43
CA GLY A 275 6.75 36.42 3.64
C GLY A 275 6.50 35.54 4.88
N VAL A 276 5.30 34.99 5.03
CA VAL A 276 4.98 34.03 6.11
C VAL A 276 5.81 32.75 5.96
N LEU A 277 5.92 32.22 4.74
CA LEU A 277 6.76 31.05 4.46
C LEU A 277 8.24 31.30 4.73
N ASN A 278 8.76 32.47 4.34
CA ASN A 278 10.14 32.86 4.64
C ASN A 278 10.38 32.92 6.15
N ASN A 279 9.47 33.55 6.91
CA ASN A 279 9.58 33.64 8.36
C ASN A 279 9.53 32.24 9.02
N TYR A 280 8.63 31.38 8.54
CA TYR A 280 8.56 29.98 8.99
C TYR A 280 9.86 29.22 8.70
N MET A 281 10.41 29.33 7.49
CA MET A 281 11.66 28.65 7.14
C MET A 281 12.87 29.20 7.89
N GLN A 282 12.91 30.51 8.12
CA GLN A 282 13.96 31.15 8.92
C GLN A 282 13.87 30.72 10.39
N LEU A 283 12.67 30.52 10.94
CA LEU A 283 12.49 29.96 12.28
C LEU A 283 13.06 28.54 12.38
N LEU A 284 12.85 27.71 11.36
CA LEU A 284 13.31 26.32 11.34
C LEU A 284 14.81 26.19 11.10
N TRP A 285 15.31 26.80 10.03
CA TRP A 285 16.66 26.55 9.51
C TRP A 285 17.66 27.66 9.87
N LYS A 286 17.20 28.75 10.50
CA LYS A 286 18.04 29.86 10.95
C LYS A 286 18.96 30.34 9.81
N ASP A 287 20.26 30.33 10.03
CA ASP A 287 21.28 30.81 9.11
C ASP A 287 21.48 29.91 7.88
N GLU A 288 20.99 28.66 7.90
CA GLU A 288 21.02 27.77 6.73
C GLU A 288 19.97 28.13 5.68
N TYR A 289 18.95 28.90 6.04
CA TYR A 289 17.91 29.31 5.10
C TYR A 289 18.41 30.44 4.19
N ARG A 290 18.25 30.25 2.88
CA ARG A 290 18.46 31.31 1.89
C ARG A 290 17.11 31.94 1.57
N GLU A 291 16.98 33.24 1.82
CA GLU A 291 15.75 33.97 1.54
C GLU A 291 15.37 33.83 0.05
N GLY A 292 14.08 33.56 -0.21
CA GLY A 292 13.58 33.30 -1.56
C GLY A 292 13.80 31.87 -2.07
N ALA A 293 14.38 30.97 -1.27
CA ALA A 293 14.42 29.56 -1.61
C ALA A 293 13.00 28.99 -1.74
N ARG A 294 12.81 28.10 -2.71
CA ARG A 294 11.51 27.45 -2.95
C ARG A 294 11.17 26.52 -1.78
N VAL A 295 9.98 26.71 -1.22
CA VAL A 295 9.41 25.85 -0.18
C VAL A 295 8.63 24.71 -0.85
N TYR A 296 8.83 23.50 -0.35
CA TYR A 296 8.24 22.26 -0.85
C TYR A 296 7.46 21.54 0.28
N PRO A 297 6.55 20.60 -0.03
CA PRO A 297 5.84 19.83 1.00
C PRO A 297 6.75 19.10 2.01
N LYS A 298 7.98 18.74 1.63
CA LYS A 298 9.00 18.18 2.55
C LYS A 298 9.45 19.14 3.65
N ASN A 299 9.18 20.44 3.52
CA ASN A 299 9.49 21.46 4.53
C ASN A 299 8.44 21.55 5.64
N PHE A 300 7.35 20.80 5.56
CA PHE A 300 6.41 20.65 6.66
C PHE A 300 7.11 19.91 7.82
N VAL A 301 7.35 20.59 8.94
CA VAL A 301 8.21 20.06 10.03
C VAL A 301 7.54 18.97 10.87
N GLY A 302 6.20 18.88 10.85
CA GLY A 302 5.47 17.88 11.63
C GLY A 302 5.75 16.45 11.15
N PRO A 303 6.20 15.53 12.02
CA PRO A 303 6.48 14.17 11.62
C PRO A 303 5.18 13.40 11.38
N SER A 304 5.24 12.42 10.50
CA SER A 304 4.14 11.48 10.24
C SER A 304 4.20 10.30 11.22
N SER A 305 3.05 9.81 11.65
CA SER A 305 2.93 8.65 12.55
C SER A 305 2.86 7.34 11.77
N TYR A 306 3.44 6.27 12.32
CA TYR A 306 3.29 4.90 11.83
C TYR A 306 1.91 4.34 12.16
N THR A 307 1.40 3.44 11.33
CA THR A 307 0.21 2.66 11.68
C THR A 307 0.57 1.75 12.86
N LEU A 308 -0.25 1.76 13.92
CA LEU A 308 -0.08 0.92 15.09
C LEU A 308 -0.26 -0.54 14.69
N GLN A 309 0.70 -1.39 15.06
CA GLN A 309 0.68 -2.83 14.81
C GLN A 309 0.68 -3.62 16.11
N VAL A 310 0.33 -4.91 16.05
CA VAL A 310 0.26 -5.81 17.21
C VAL A 310 1.58 -5.78 18.02
N GLN A 311 2.71 -5.74 17.31
CA GLN A 311 4.05 -5.62 17.91
C GLN A 311 4.24 -4.41 18.83
N ASN A 312 3.49 -3.33 18.60
CA ASN A 312 3.57 -2.09 19.38
C ASN A 312 2.68 -2.12 20.62
N ILE A 313 1.76 -3.08 20.74
CA ILE A 313 0.84 -3.23 21.89
C ILE A 313 1.08 -4.52 22.68
N ALA A 314 1.91 -5.44 22.15
CA ALA A 314 2.35 -6.67 22.81
C ALA A 314 3.03 -6.39 24.17
N PRO A 315 3.11 -7.36 25.09
CA PRO A 315 3.90 -7.20 26.30
C PRO A 315 5.35 -6.78 26.02
N ILE A 316 5.90 -5.95 26.91
CA ILE A 316 7.24 -5.40 26.74
C ILE A 316 8.25 -6.56 26.79
N ASN A 317 9.10 -6.63 25.76
CA ASN A 317 10.24 -7.53 25.70
C ASN A 317 11.51 -6.68 25.81
N ASP A 318 12.26 -6.83 26.90
CA ASP A 318 13.48 -6.06 27.18
C ASP A 318 14.60 -6.28 26.14
N ASP A 319 14.54 -7.37 25.36
CA ASP A 319 15.47 -7.67 24.27
C ASP A 319 15.03 -7.07 22.92
N SER A 320 13.86 -6.41 22.86
CA SER A 320 13.29 -5.80 21.65
C SER A 320 13.52 -4.29 21.62
N VAL A 321 14.04 -3.80 20.49
CA VAL A 321 14.14 -2.35 20.20
C VAL A 321 12.88 -1.76 19.55
N ILE A 322 11.80 -2.55 19.46
CA ILE A 322 10.55 -2.13 18.80
C ILE A 322 9.79 -1.18 19.71
N PRO A 323 9.39 0.02 19.24
CA PRO A 323 8.63 0.94 20.08
C PRO A 323 7.29 0.36 20.49
N ASN A 324 6.93 0.53 21.77
CA ASN A 324 5.77 -0.11 22.37
C ASN A 324 4.97 0.88 23.22
N ILE A 325 3.65 0.95 23.00
CA ILE A 325 2.77 1.93 23.66
C ILE A 325 2.52 1.65 25.14
N ARG A 326 2.89 0.46 25.64
CA ARG A 326 2.74 0.10 27.06
C ARG A 326 3.70 0.87 27.97
N ASN A 327 4.73 1.51 27.42
CA ASN A 327 5.75 2.22 28.19
C ASN A 327 5.85 3.69 27.79
N GLU A 328 5.43 4.60 28.67
CA GLU A 328 5.61 6.05 28.49
C GLU A 328 4.93 6.63 27.23
N TYR A 329 3.65 6.33 27.04
CA TYR A 329 2.83 6.91 25.96
C TYR A 329 1.63 7.69 26.48
N THR A 330 1.18 8.61 25.64
CA THR A 330 -0.11 9.27 25.73
C THR A 330 -0.99 8.86 24.55
N VAL A 331 -2.31 8.91 24.75
CA VAL A 331 -3.32 8.67 23.73
C VAL A 331 -4.30 9.84 23.67
N THR A 332 -4.70 10.21 22.45
CA THR A 332 -5.74 11.20 22.16
C THR A 332 -6.59 10.75 20.97
N ASP A 333 -7.75 11.37 20.79
CA ASP A 333 -8.61 11.08 19.64
C ASP A 333 -7.94 11.53 18.33
N LYS A 334 -8.23 10.81 17.26
CA LYS A 334 -7.93 11.27 15.90
C LYS A 334 -9.18 11.92 15.33
N ALA A 335 -9.15 13.23 15.09
CA ALA A 335 -10.29 13.92 14.50
C ALA A 335 -10.26 13.76 12.98
N ASP A 336 -11.43 13.82 12.35
CA ASP A 336 -11.54 13.90 10.90
C ASP A 336 -11.33 15.36 10.42
N GLY A 337 -10.17 15.91 10.76
CA GLY A 337 -9.75 17.27 10.42
C GLY A 337 -8.51 17.30 9.53
N GLU A 338 -8.25 18.46 8.93
CA GLU A 338 -7.04 18.65 8.13
C GLU A 338 -5.86 19.03 9.02
N ARG A 339 -4.79 18.23 9.03
CA ARG A 339 -3.57 18.58 9.74
C ARG A 339 -2.92 19.84 9.17
N LYS A 340 -2.72 20.86 10.00
CA LYS A 340 -2.11 22.14 9.63
C LYS A 340 -1.19 22.62 10.76
N MET A 341 -0.09 23.27 10.42
CA MET A 341 0.73 23.98 11.41
C MET A 341 0.13 25.35 11.67
N MET A 342 -0.08 25.71 12.92
CA MET A 342 -0.41 27.08 13.30
C MET A 342 0.86 27.86 13.61
N PHE A 343 1.05 28.96 12.90
CA PHE A 343 2.17 29.87 13.05
C PHE A 343 1.67 31.24 13.51
N ILE A 344 2.17 31.69 14.66
CA ILE A 344 1.96 33.04 15.17
C ILE A 344 3.16 33.88 14.73
N ASP A 345 2.95 34.83 13.82
CA ASP A 345 4.06 35.66 13.31
C ASP A 345 4.53 36.69 14.35
N SER A 346 5.63 37.37 14.02
CA SER A 346 6.21 38.45 14.82
C SER A 346 5.29 39.66 15.07
N THR A 347 4.11 39.71 14.44
CA THR A 347 3.08 40.74 14.64
C THR A 347 1.86 40.23 15.41
N GLY A 348 1.92 38.98 15.88
CA GLY A 348 0.83 38.31 16.58
C GLY A 348 -0.28 37.79 15.68
N LYS A 349 -0.15 37.87 14.35
CA LYS A 349 -1.15 37.32 13.41
C LYS A 349 -1.02 35.82 13.33
N ILE A 350 -2.16 35.14 13.25
CA ILE A 350 -2.24 33.68 13.28
C ILE A 350 -2.50 33.14 11.87
N TYR A 351 -1.62 32.27 11.38
CA TYR A 351 -1.72 31.61 10.08
C TYR A 351 -1.74 30.10 10.26
N LEU A 352 -2.41 29.40 9.34
CA LEU A 352 -2.31 27.96 9.20
C LEU A 352 -1.48 27.64 7.95
N LEU A 353 -0.57 26.67 8.07
CA LEU A 353 0.24 26.15 6.97
C LEU A 353 -0.21 24.72 6.69
N THR A 354 -0.64 24.43 5.46
CA THR A 354 -1.06 23.08 5.05
C THR A 354 0.15 22.15 4.91
N THR A 355 -0.09 20.86 4.80
CA THR A 355 0.98 19.87 4.53
C THR A 355 1.65 20.08 3.16
N ASN A 356 0.99 20.79 2.24
CA ASN A 356 1.53 21.23 0.95
C ASN A 356 2.23 22.60 1.03
N MET A 357 2.33 23.18 2.22
CA MET A 357 2.91 24.49 2.50
C MET A 357 2.14 25.68 1.90
N ASP A 358 0.82 25.54 1.74
CA ASP A 358 -0.06 26.68 1.43
C ASP A 358 -0.38 27.47 2.70
N VAL A 359 -0.45 28.80 2.58
CA VAL A 359 -0.67 29.72 3.71
C VAL A 359 -2.12 30.16 3.77
N GLN A 360 -2.78 29.91 4.89
CA GLN A 360 -4.15 30.33 5.18
C GLN A 360 -4.13 31.33 6.34
N PHE A 361 -4.51 32.58 6.08
CA PHE A 361 -4.66 33.54 7.16
C PHE A 361 -6.00 33.30 7.88
N THR A 362 -5.96 33.14 9.21
CA THR A 362 -7.17 32.83 9.99
C THR A 362 -8.10 34.02 10.18
N GLY A 363 -7.59 35.26 9.99
CA GLY A 363 -8.26 36.49 10.42
C GLY A 363 -8.13 36.77 11.92
N ALA A 364 -7.46 35.90 12.68
CA ALA A 364 -7.22 36.06 14.10
C ALA A 364 -5.81 36.62 14.38
N LYS A 365 -5.69 37.33 15.50
CA LYS A 365 -4.43 37.80 16.06
C LYS A 365 -4.44 37.72 17.59
N THR A 366 -3.27 37.54 18.19
CA THR A 366 -3.04 37.71 19.62
C THR A 366 -2.29 39.02 19.87
N THR A 367 -2.57 39.67 21.00
CA THR A 367 -1.78 40.80 21.51
C THR A 367 -0.73 40.36 22.55
N ASN A 368 -0.64 39.06 22.83
CA ASN A 368 0.31 38.51 23.77
C ASN A 368 1.67 38.33 23.08
N GLU A 369 2.58 39.28 23.29
CA GLU A 369 3.91 39.32 22.68
C GLU A 369 4.81 38.12 23.07
N ASP A 370 4.52 37.46 24.20
CA ASP A 370 5.24 36.25 24.61
C ASP A 370 4.96 35.04 23.71
N LEU A 371 3.93 35.13 22.86
CA LEU A 371 3.53 34.08 21.93
C LEU A 371 3.97 34.37 20.48
N PHE A 372 4.62 35.50 20.22
CA PHE A 372 5.08 35.81 18.86
C PHE A 372 6.17 34.83 18.42
N ASP A 373 6.22 34.55 17.11
CA ASP A 373 7.15 33.57 16.53
C ASP A 373 7.05 32.17 17.18
N THR A 374 5.82 31.70 17.32
CA THR A 374 5.45 30.40 17.92
C THR A 374 4.88 29.48 16.85
N LEU A 375 5.26 28.21 16.89
CA LEU A 375 4.84 27.18 15.93
C LEU A 375 4.21 25.99 16.67
N ILE A 376 2.99 25.65 16.28
CA ILE A 376 2.12 24.68 16.94
C ILE A 376 1.60 23.68 15.90
N ASP A 377 1.57 22.40 16.23
CA ASP A 377 0.96 21.34 15.41
C ASP A 377 -0.47 21.07 15.86
N GLY A 378 -1.36 20.79 14.92
CA GLY A 378 -2.79 20.70 15.17
C GLY A 378 -3.61 20.19 14.00
N GLU A 379 -4.89 19.96 14.27
CA GLU A 379 -5.91 19.61 13.29
C GLU A 379 -6.92 20.74 13.15
N HIS A 380 -7.23 21.11 11.91
CA HIS A 380 -8.23 22.12 11.58
C HIS A 380 -9.55 21.43 11.18
N ILE A 381 -10.57 21.63 12.01
CA ILE A 381 -11.88 21.00 11.93
C ILE A 381 -12.89 22.08 11.52
N THR A 382 -13.44 21.96 10.31
CA THR A 382 -14.30 23.02 9.75
C THR A 382 -15.76 22.86 10.16
N HIS A 383 -16.24 21.63 10.30
CA HIS A 383 -17.64 21.32 10.59
C HIS A 383 -17.77 20.35 11.77
N ASP A 384 -18.90 20.43 12.47
CA ASP A 384 -19.32 19.46 13.48
C ASP A 384 -19.95 18.20 12.82
N LYS A 385 -20.33 17.21 13.64
CA LYS A 385 -20.97 15.96 13.18
C LYS A 385 -22.30 16.16 12.43
N ASN A 386 -22.96 17.30 12.61
CA ASN A 386 -24.21 17.65 11.95
C ASN A 386 -24.00 18.46 10.67
N GLY A 387 -22.74 18.71 10.27
CA GLY A 387 -22.39 19.55 9.13
C GLY A 387 -22.48 21.06 9.42
N THR A 388 -22.60 21.47 10.68
CA THR A 388 -22.59 22.89 11.07
C THR A 388 -21.16 23.41 11.09
N PHE A 389 -20.91 24.59 10.49
CA PHE A 389 -19.58 25.19 10.47
C PHE A 389 -19.14 25.69 11.86
N ILE A 390 -18.05 25.15 12.40
CA ILE A 390 -17.50 25.48 13.73
C ILE A 390 -16.12 26.15 13.71
N ASN A 391 -15.34 25.93 12.64
CA ASN A 391 -14.00 26.51 12.44
C ASN A 391 -13.07 26.40 13.68
N LEU A 392 -12.78 25.17 14.08
CA LEU A 392 -11.99 24.83 15.26
C LEU A 392 -10.57 24.40 14.86
N TYR A 393 -9.56 24.98 15.53
CA TYR A 393 -8.19 24.46 15.50
C TYR A 393 -7.88 23.73 16.80
N ALA A 394 -7.74 22.40 16.72
CA ALA A 394 -7.42 21.52 17.82
C ALA A 394 -5.90 21.23 17.84
N ALA A 395 -5.18 22.00 18.66
CA ALA A 395 -3.74 21.88 18.82
C ALA A 395 -3.35 20.61 19.59
N PHE A 396 -2.29 19.93 19.19
CA PHE A 396 -1.86 18.68 19.83
C PHE A 396 -0.37 18.62 20.17
N ASP A 397 0.49 19.49 19.61
CA ASP A 397 1.91 19.59 20.02
C ASP A 397 2.47 21.01 19.79
N LEU A 398 3.59 21.35 20.45
CA LEU A 398 4.25 22.66 20.40
C LEU A 398 5.72 22.50 19.98
N TYR A 399 6.13 23.15 18.88
CA TYR A 399 7.49 22.99 18.35
C TYR A 399 8.40 24.17 18.64
N TYR A 400 7.89 25.39 18.50
CA TYR A 400 8.66 26.60 18.79
C TYR A 400 7.84 27.52 19.64
N LEU A 401 8.48 28.15 20.62
CA LEU A 401 7.87 29.17 21.47
C LEU A 401 8.81 30.35 21.54
N LYS A 402 8.38 31.52 21.05
CA LYS A 402 9.17 32.76 21.05
C LYS A 402 10.55 32.57 20.40
N LYS A 403 10.57 31.99 19.20
CA LYS A 403 11.78 31.58 18.44
C LYS A 403 12.62 30.45 19.03
N VAL A 404 12.33 30.00 20.25
CA VAL A 404 13.10 28.93 20.90
C VAL A 404 12.56 27.59 20.46
N ASP A 405 13.43 26.73 19.95
CA ASP A 405 13.10 25.35 19.60
C ASP A 405 12.78 24.55 20.88
N LYS A 406 11.58 23.97 20.92
CA LYS A 406 11.06 23.15 22.01
C LYS A 406 10.94 21.68 21.62
N ARG A 407 11.29 21.32 20.38
CA ARG A 407 11.16 19.96 19.87
C ARG A 407 12.00 18.94 20.65
N THR A 408 13.10 19.36 21.25
CA THR A 408 13.94 18.49 22.09
C THR A 408 13.35 18.16 23.45
N LEU A 409 12.32 18.89 23.91
CA LEU A 409 11.65 18.64 25.19
C LEU A 409 10.78 17.37 25.13
N GLY A 410 10.57 16.71 26.27
CA GLY A 410 9.58 15.63 26.38
C GLY A 410 8.15 16.13 26.15
N PHE A 411 7.20 15.25 25.84
CA PHE A 411 5.82 15.65 25.57
C PHE A 411 5.01 15.90 26.85
N MET A 412 4.99 14.95 27.79
CA MET A 412 4.17 14.99 29.01
C MET A 412 5.02 14.72 30.29
N PRO A 413 4.88 15.52 31.36
CA PRO A 413 5.62 15.33 32.61
C PRO A 413 5.13 14.11 33.41
N SER A 414 6.01 13.53 34.22
CA SER A 414 5.68 12.56 35.27
C SER A 414 5.50 13.27 36.62
N ALA A 415 5.01 12.58 37.64
CA ALA A 415 4.89 13.14 38.98
C ALA A 415 6.26 13.60 39.50
N GLY A 416 6.37 14.87 39.92
CA GLY A 416 7.61 15.48 40.40
C GLY A 416 8.47 16.17 39.33
N ASP A 417 8.14 16.02 38.04
CA ASP A 417 8.84 16.71 36.97
C ASP A 417 8.48 18.20 36.91
N ASN A 418 9.43 19.02 36.46
CA ASN A 418 9.16 20.43 36.17
C ASN A 418 8.40 20.58 34.85
N GLU A 419 7.13 20.99 34.93
CA GLU A 419 6.23 21.16 33.77
C GLU A 419 6.79 22.07 32.66
N ASN A 420 7.67 23.03 32.98
CA ASN A 420 8.26 23.93 31.99
C ASN A 420 9.24 23.23 31.04
N ASN A 421 9.62 21.99 31.33
CA ASN A 421 10.50 21.15 30.49
C ASN A 421 9.72 20.20 29.57
N PHE A 422 8.40 20.36 29.44
CA PHE A 422 7.55 19.49 28.64
C PHE A 422 6.65 20.28 27.69
N ARG A 423 6.42 19.74 26.49
CA ARG A 423 5.71 20.43 25.40
C ARG A 423 4.23 20.61 25.68
N PHE A 424 3.54 19.60 26.24
CA PHE A 424 2.09 19.67 26.46
C PHE A 424 1.68 20.72 27.51
N PRO A 425 2.32 20.82 28.70
CA PRO A 425 2.01 21.91 29.64
C PRO A 425 2.28 23.30 29.04
N LEU A 426 3.36 23.45 28.26
CA LEU A 426 3.66 24.69 27.55
C LEU A 426 2.59 24.99 26.49
N LEU A 427 2.15 24.00 25.72
CA LEU A 427 1.06 24.14 24.75
C LEU A 427 -0.22 24.66 25.41
N THR A 428 -0.61 24.05 26.54
CA THR A 428 -1.78 24.47 27.31
C THR A 428 -1.68 25.91 27.79
N LYS A 429 -0.50 26.33 28.28
CA LYS A 429 -0.24 27.74 28.65
C LYS A 429 -0.34 28.67 27.45
N VAL A 430 0.18 28.26 26.30
CA VAL A 430 0.13 29.04 25.04
C VAL A 430 -1.31 29.22 24.57
N ILE A 431 -2.10 28.15 24.45
CA ILE A 431 -3.49 28.21 23.97
C ILE A 431 -4.37 29.03 24.93
N ASN A 432 -4.29 28.79 26.24
CA ASN A 432 -5.06 29.55 27.23
C ASN A 432 -4.63 31.02 27.31
N GLY A 433 -3.33 31.30 27.12
CA GLY A 433 -2.76 32.64 27.10
C GLY A 433 -2.94 33.39 25.79
N MET A 434 -3.44 32.74 24.73
CA MET A 434 -3.50 33.31 23.38
C MET A 434 -4.49 34.46 23.29
N LYS A 435 -5.67 34.34 23.92
CA LYS A 435 -6.72 35.37 23.90
C LYS A 435 -6.93 35.94 22.49
N ALA A 436 -7.12 35.05 21.51
CA ALA A 436 -7.19 35.42 20.10
C ALA A 436 -8.36 36.39 19.85
N THR A 437 -8.13 37.41 19.03
CA THR A 437 -9.09 38.44 18.63
C THR A 437 -9.16 38.57 17.12
N SER A 438 -10.29 39.03 16.59
CA SER A 438 -10.39 39.31 15.16
C SER A 438 -9.54 40.51 14.76
N VAL A 439 -8.98 40.47 13.54
CA VAL A 439 -8.39 41.67 12.93
C VAL A 439 -9.44 42.70 12.52
N VAL A 440 -10.71 42.30 12.42
CA VAL A 440 -11.85 43.19 12.21
C VAL A 440 -12.36 43.65 13.58
N LYS A 441 -12.24 44.95 13.85
CA LYS A 441 -12.66 45.55 15.13
C LYS A 441 -14.13 45.22 15.43
N GLY A 442 -14.42 44.79 16.67
CA GLY A 442 -15.77 44.50 17.15
C GLY A 442 -16.27 43.08 16.87
N ASN A 443 -15.57 42.29 16.05
CA ASN A 443 -15.95 40.90 15.76
C ASN A 443 -15.27 39.91 16.74
N PRO A 444 -15.95 38.80 17.10
CA PRO A 444 -15.30 37.71 17.84
C PRO A 444 -14.18 37.07 17.00
N SER A 445 -13.31 36.29 17.64
CA SER A 445 -12.29 35.51 16.92
C SER A 445 -12.96 34.69 15.83
N PRO A 446 -12.49 34.77 14.57
CA PRO A 446 -13.10 34.02 13.46
C PRO A 446 -12.87 32.51 13.56
N MET A 447 -12.00 32.05 14.46
CA MET A 447 -11.62 30.67 14.68
C MET A 447 -11.56 30.39 16.19
N ARG A 448 -12.00 29.19 16.58
CA ARG A 448 -11.81 28.66 17.93
C ARG A 448 -10.46 27.97 18.01
N PHE A 449 -9.74 28.18 19.11
CA PHE A 449 -8.44 27.56 19.36
C PHE A 449 -8.51 26.78 20.66
N GLU A 450 -8.33 25.47 20.56
CA GLU A 450 -8.37 24.55 21.69
C GLU A 450 -7.16 23.61 21.60
N PHE A 451 -6.83 22.95 22.71
CA PHE A 451 -5.83 21.89 22.72
C PHE A 451 -6.52 20.55 22.97
N LYS A 452 -6.02 19.50 22.32
CA LYS A 452 -6.54 18.14 22.53
C LYS A 452 -6.28 17.67 23.94
N THR A 453 -7.20 16.86 24.45
CA THR A 453 -7.01 16.19 25.74
C THR A 453 -6.23 14.90 25.52
N PHE A 454 -5.17 14.71 26.31
CA PHE A 454 -4.35 13.51 26.28
C PHE A 454 -4.54 12.70 27.56
N TYR A 455 -4.58 11.39 27.40
CA TYR A 455 -4.60 10.43 28.50
C TYR A 455 -3.30 9.65 28.49
N ALA A 456 -2.67 9.45 29.65
CA ALA A 456 -1.38 8.79 29.76
C ALA A 456 -1.47 7.60 30.72
N SER A 457 -0.61 6.61 30.52
CA SER A 457 -0.37 5.59 31.52
C SER A 457 0.32 6.18 32.75
N ASN A 458 -0.08 5.76 33.95
CA ASN A 458 0.57 6.11 35.22
C ASN A 458 0.64 4.86 36.12
N GLU A 459 1.24 4.96 37.32
CA GLU A 459 1.37 3.83 38.26
C GLU A 459 0.06 3.11 38.60
N ARG A 460 -1.08 3.78 38.42
CA ARG A 460 -2.43 3.26 38.74
C ARG A 460 -3.27 2.97 37.51
N GLN A 461 -2.84 3.37 36.31
CA GLN A 461 -3.64 3.28 35.09
C GLN A 461 -2.80 2.87 33.87
N SER A 462 -3.21 1.82 33.17
CA SER A 462 -2.56 1.38 31.93
C SER A 462 -2.96 2.24 30.72
N ILE A 463 -2.17 2.18 29.65
CA ILE A 463 -2.53 2.83 28.38
C ILE A 463 -3.84 2.28 27.80
N PHE A 464 -4.16 1.00 28.05
CA PHE A 464 -5.40 0.37 27.60
C PHE A 464 -6.63 0.92 28.33
N GLN A 465 -6.52 1.16 29.64
CA GLN A 465 -7.57 1.84 30.40
C GLN A 465 -7.79 3.27 29.93
N ALA A 466 -6.71 3.97 29.54
CA ALA A 466 -6.80 5.28 28.91
C ALA A 466 -7.53 5.23 27.55
N CYS A 467 -7.23 4.23 26.71
CA CYS A 467 -7.94 3.98 25.45
C CYS A 467 -9.42 3.67 25.68
N ASN A 468 -9.74 2.81 26.65
CA ASN A 468 -11.12 2.48 27.02
C ASN A 468 -11.91 3.72 27.44
N TYR A 469 -11.33 4.54 28.31
CA TYR A 469 -11.97 5.78 28.73
C TYR A 469 -12.24 6.71 27.54
N LEU A 470 -11.25 6.91 26.67
CA LEU A 470 -11.37 7.78 25.51
C LEU A 470 -12.40 7.27 24.49
N LEU A 471 -12.38 5.98 24.14
CA LEU A 471 -13.33 5.39 23.20
C LEU A 471 -14.77 5.42 23.74
N ASN A 472 -14.97 5.24 25.05
CA ASN A 472 -16.30 5.43 25.65
C ASN A 472 -16.79 6.88 25.54
N ARG A 473 -15.89 7.88 25.62
CA ARG A 473 -16.24 9.30 25.38
C ARG A 473 -16.59 9.58 23.93
N VAL A 474 -15.88 8.93 23.00
CA VAL A 474 -16.21 8.97 21.56
C VAL A 474 -17.61 8.42 21.33
N ASN A 475 -17.89 7.21 21.84
CA ASN A 475 -19.18 6.53 21.66
C ASN A 475 -20.36 7.23 22.36
N SER A 476 -20.12 7.93 23.47
CA SER A 476 -21.15 8.73 24.17
C SER A 476 -21.40 10.10 23.53
N GLY A 477 -20.77 10.39 22.38
CA GLY A 477 -21.04 11.62 21.63
C GLY A 477 -20.49 12.89 22.28
N VAL A 478 -19.48 12.78 23.14
CA VAL A 478 -18.94 13.93 23.89
C VAL A 478 -18.16 14.90 22.98
N PHE A 479 -17.58 14.40 21.89
CA PHE A 479 -16.91 15.24 20.90
C PHE A 479 -17.93 15.80 19.91
N GLU A 480 -17.84 17.11 19.64
CA GLU A 480 -18.71 17.80 18.67
C GLU A 480 -18.37 17.45 17.20
N TYR A 481 -17.22 16.82 16.94
CA TYR A 481 -16.72 16.47 15.60
C TYR A 481 -16.48 14.97 15.43
N GLU A 482 -16.46 14.51 14.18
CA GLU A 482 -16.19 13.10 13.86
C GLU A 482 -14.76 12.69 14.18
N THR A 483 -14.62 11.45 14.65
CA THR A 483 -13.33 10.85 15.02
C THR A 483 -13.14 9.53 14.31
N ASP A 484 -11.99 9.32 13.69
CA ASP A 484 -11.71 8.14 12.84
C ASP A 484 -10.61 7.23 13.43
N GLY A 485 -10.27 7.39 14.71
CA GLY A 485 -9.28 6.56 15.39
C GLY A 485 -8.62 7.19 16.60
N LEU A 486 -7.41 6.73 16.92
CA LEU A 486 -6.60 7.16 18.06
C LEU A 486 -5.18 7.52 17.60
N ILE A 487 -4.56 8.50 18.28
CA ILE A 487 -3.16 8.87 18.10
C ILE A 487 -2.39 8.58 19.38
N PHE A 488 -1.26 7.90 19.25
CA PHE A 488 -0.34 7.58 20.35
C PHE A 488 0.95 8.39 20.19
N THR A 489 1.28 9.17 21.22
CA THR A 489 2.46 10.03 21.25
C THR A 489 3.34 9.64 22.42
N PRO A 490 4.66 9.45 22.24
CA PRO A 490 5.55 9.09 23.34
C PRO A 490 5.68 10.27 24.31
N SER A 491 5.53 10.01 25.61
CA SER A 491 5.51 11.05 26.65
C SER A 491 6.92 11.61 26.95
N LYS A 492 7.96 10.77 26.84
CA LYS A 492 9.36 11.11 27.19
C LYS A 492 10.32 11.17 26.00
N MET A 493 9.88 11.71 24.85
CA MET A 493 10.75 11.86 23.68
C MET A 493 10.60 13.23 23.02
N GLY A 494 11.71 13.74 22.47
CA GLY A 494 11.68 14.90 21.59
C GLY A 494 11.01 14.58 20.24
N VAL A 495 10.47 15.60 19.56
CA VAL A 495 9.74 15.45 18.28
C VAL A 495 10.65 14.81 17.25
N GLY A 496 10.25 13.64 16.75
CA GLY A 496 11.03 12.89 15.76
C GLY A 496 12.35 12.31 16.28
N GLY A 497 12.62 12.39 17.59
CA GLY A 497 13.78 11.80 18.26
C GLY A 497 13.45 10.49 18.98
N ASN A 498 14.46 9.86 19.57
CA ASN A 498 14.31 8.60 20.30
C ASN A 498 14.39 8.78 21.83
N THR A 499 14.87 9.95 22.30
CA THR A 499 15.00 10.29 23.72
C THR A 499 14.70 11.79 23.97
N ILE A 500 14.61 12.20 25.23
CA ILE A 500 14.57 13.63 25.60
C ILE A 500 15.92 14.27 25.27
N GLY A 501 15.90 15.47 24.71
CA GLY A 501 17.09 16.20 24.28
C GLY A 501 17.41 16.01 22.80
N GLU A 502 16.86 14.98 22.16
CA GLU A 502 17.06 14.68 20.74
C GLU A 502 15.87 15.14 19.89
N THR A 503 16.14 15.51 18.65
CA THR A 503 15.13 15.77 17.60
C THR A 503 15.76 15.49 16.24
N THR A 504 14.98 15.55 15.17
CA THR A 504 15.47 15.41 13.80
C THR A 504 16.61 16.40 13.53
N TYR A 505 17.73 15.92 12.98
CA TYR A 505 18.90 16.75 12.64
C TYR A 505 18.51 17.97 11.80
N LYS A 506 17.70 17.77 10.75
CA LYS A 506 17.12 18.86 9.96
C LYS A 506 15.60 18.90 10.17
N PRO A 507 15.00 20.09 10.42
CA PRO A 507 13.54 20.24 10.53
C PRO A 507 12.89 20.11 9.15
N ILE A 508 12.59 18.88 8.77
CA ILE A 508 11.87 18.51 7.55
C ILE A 508 10.86 17.41 7.88
N LYS A 509 9.94 17.16 6.96
CA LYS A 509 8.93 16.11 7.09
C LYS A 509 9.63 14.75 7.17
N THR A 510 9.50 14.08 8.30
CA THR A 510 10.00 12.72 8.54
C THR A 510 8.89 11.82 9.05
N THR A 511 9.13 10.52 9.09
CA THR A 511 8.25 9.57 9.78
C THR A 511 8.86 9.28 11.15
N TRP A 512 8.07 9.37 12.21
CA TRP A 512 8.55 9.15 13.58
C TRP A 512 8.20 7.74 14.04
N ALA A 513 9.22 6.89 14.19
CA ALA A 513 9.10 5.48 14.56
C ALA A 513 8.32 5.23 15.87
N HIS A 514 8.34 6.22 16.78
CA HIS A 514 7.68 6.16 18.08
C HIS A 514 6.30 6.84 18.11
N SER A 515 5.83 7.47 17.03
CA SER A 515 4.49 8.03 16.98
C SER A 515 3.56 7.10 16.20
N PHE A 516 2.44 6.71 16.79
CA PHE A 516 1.51 5.78 16.17
C PHE A 516 0.13 6.38 15.93
N LYS A 517 -0.53 5.91 14.86
CA LYS A 517 -1.94 6.11 14.59
C LYS A 517 -2.63 4.76 14.53
N TRP A 518 -3.77 4.63 15.19
CA TRP A 518 -4.67 3.49 15.05
C TRP A 518 -5.96 3.97 14.42
N LYS A 519 -6.52 3.18 13.50
CA LYS A 519 -7.85 3.37 12.94
C LYS A 519 -8.63 2.07 13.10
N PRO A 520 -9.95 2.14 13.29
CA PRO A 520 -10.82 0.98 13.12
C PRO A 520 -10.56 0.30 11.77
N PRO A 521 -10.57 -1.05 11.70
CA PRO A 521 -10.21 -1.80 10.50
C PRO A 521 -10.96 -1.39 9.24
N GLU A 522 -12.24 -1.05 9.39
CA GLU A 522 -13.15 -0.58 8.36
C GLU A 522 -12.75 0.77 7.73
N TYR A 523 -11.92 1.57 8.41
CA TYR A 523 -11.44 2.86 7.94
C TYR A 523 -9.98 2.83 7.43
N ASN A 524 -9.38 1.65 7.31
CA ASN A 524 -8.06 1.52 6.69
C ASN A 524 -8.16 1.68 5.18
N THR A 525 -7.35 2.58 4.63
CA THR A 525 -7.30 2.89 3.20
C THR A 525 -5.88 2.86 2.66
N ILE A 526 -5.74 2.64 1.36
CA ILE A 526 -4.48 2.77 0.61
C ILE A 526 -4.72 3.66 -0.60
N ASP A 527 -3.84 4.65 -0.79
CA ASP A 527 -3.82 5.50 -1.96
C ASP A 527 -3.03 4.82 -3.08
N PHE A 528 -3.69 4.43 -4.17
CA PHE A 528 -3.07 3.80 -5.33
C PHE A 528 -3.06 4.73 -6.54
N LEU A 529 -1.98 4.69 -7.32
CA LEU A 529 -2.00 5.17 -8.71
C LEU A 529 -2.71 4.13 -9.58
N VAL A 530 -3.84 4.50 -10.16
CA VAL A 530 -4.68 3.63 -10.99
C VAL A 530 -4.16 3.64 -12.43
N THR A 531 -3.85 2.45 -12.97
CA THR A 531 -3.58 2.25 -14.40
C THR A 531 -4.62 1.32 -15.01
N ILE A 532 -5.43 1.82 -15.95
CA ILE A 532 -6.46 1.03 -16.63
C ILE A 532 -5.80 0.11 -17.66
N GLN A 533 -6.16 -1.17 -17.65
CA GLN A 533 -5.63 -2.16 -18.58
C GLN A 533 -6.12 -1.86 -20.02
N LYS A 534 -5.18 -1.88 -20.96
CA LYS A 534 -5.42 -1.65 -22.38
C LYS A 534 -5.24 -2.94 -23.17
N SER A 535 -6.01 -3.10 -24.24
CA SER A 535 -5.91 -4.23 -25.16
C SER A 535 -4.69 -4.07 -26.10
N SER A 536 -4.41 -5.08 -26.92
CA SER A 536 -3.28 -5.09 -27.88
C SER A 536 -3.31 -3.94 -28.90
N ASP A 537 -4.47 -3.32 -29.12
CA ASP A 537 -4.66 -2.15 -29.99
C ASP A 537 -4.46 -0.80 -29.28
N GLY A 538 -4.21 -0.81 -27.97
CA GLY A 538 -4.05 0.40 -27.15
C GLY A 538 -5.36 1.01 -26.65
N GLN A 539 -6.53 0.43 -26.94
CA GLN A 539 -7.82 0.86 -26.39
C GLN A 539 -8.07 0.24 -25.01
N GLU A 540 -8.87 0.91 -24.17
CA GLU A 540 -9.23 0.44 -22.84
C GLU A 540 -10.12 -0.81 -22.92
N GLU A 541 -9.78 -1.85 -22.17
CA GLU A 541 -10.47 -3.14 -22.22
C GLU A 541 -11.76 -3.10 -21.36
N ILE A 542 -12.93 -3.18 -22.00
CA ILE A 542 -14.24 -3.26 -21.31
C ILE A 542 -14.69 -4.73 -21.26
N LYS A 543 -14.95 -5.23 -20.05
CA LYS A 543 -15.45 -6.58 -19.77
C LYS A 543 -16.89 -6.52 -19.26
N SER A 544 -17.61 -7.65 -19.31
CA SER A 544 -19.02 -7.74 -18.92
C SER A 544 -19.24 -8.92 -17.97
N VAL A 545 -20.04 -8.73 -16.93
CA VAL A 545 -20.52 -9.78 -16.01
C VAL A 545 -22.03 -9.93 -16.18
N PHE A 546 -22.49 -11.18 -16.21
CA PHE A 546 -23.92 -11.53 -16.21
C PHE A 546 -24.34 -11.89 -14.78
N GLU A 547 -25.33 -11.19 -14.23
CA GLU A 547 -25.92 -11.59 -12.95
C GLU A 547 -26.90 -12.75 -13.17
N ALA A 548 -26.70 -13.86 -12.45
CA ALA A 548 -27.59 -15.00 -12.50
C ALA A 548 -28.82 -14.76 -11.61
N GLY A 549 -29.86 -14.15 -12.18
CA GLY A 549 -31.15 -13.96 -11.52
C GLY A 549 -32.23 -13.46 -12.48
N THR A 550 -33.32 -14.22 -12.65
CA THR A 550 -34.49 -13.82 -13.43
C THR A 550 -35.28 -12.74 -12.68
N ASP A 551 -34.84 -11.49 -12.78
CA ASP A 551 -35.72 -10.35 -12.59
C ASP A 551 -36.31 -9.96 -13.95
N VAL A 552 -37.61 -10.20 -14.11
CA VAL A 552 -38.36 -10.00 -15.37
C VAL A 552 -38.70 -8.52 -15.61
N SER A 553 -38.22 -7.62 -14.74
CA SER A 553 -38.56 -6.20 -14.71
C SER A 553 -37.42 -5.25 -15.10
N SER A 554 -36.16 -5.71 -15.19
CA SER A 554 -35.01 -4.85 -15.52
C SER A 554 -34.46 -5.09 -16.93
N THR A 555 -34.32 -4.03 -17.71
CA THR A 555 -33.92 -4.08 -19.13
C THR A 555 -32.41 -4.21 -19.35
N SER A 556 -31.60 -4.37 -18.30
CA SER A 556 -30.14 -4.51 -18.41
C SER A 556 -29.56 -5.42 -17.31
N GLN A 557 -29.38 -6.70 -17.63
CA GLN A 557 -28.70 -7.69 -16.76
C GLN A 557 -27.18 -7.80 -17.04
N ILE A 558 -26.59 -6.81 -17.70
CA ILE A 558 -25.17 -6.80 -18.09
C ILE A 558 -24.47 -5.64 -17.37
N THR A 559 -23.63 -5.99 -16.39
CA THR A 559 -22.76 -5.03 -15.70
C THR A 559 -21.42 -4.99 -16.41
N GLN A 560 -21.01 -3.82 -16.91
CA GLN A 560 -19.72 -3.63 -17.57
C GLN A 560 -18.67 -3.10 -16.60
N TYR A 561 -17.42 -3.48 -16.80
CA TYR A 561 -16.32 -3.07 -15.93
C TYR A 561 -14.98 -2.98 -16.69
N LYS A 562 -14.02 -2.28 -16.09
CA LYS A 562 -12.62 -2.23 -16.54
C LYS A 562 -11.71 -2.83 -15.48
N THR A 563 -10.60 -3.45 -15.88
CA THR A 563 -9.58 -3.94 -14.95
C THR A 563 -8.50 -2.87 -14.77
N ALA A 564 -8.17 -2.57 -13.52
CA ALA A 564 -7.16 -1.62 -13.09
C ALA A 564 -5.99 -2.34 -12.42
N ILE A 565 -4.77 -1.89 -12.74
CA ILE A 565 -3.54 -2.21 -12.02
C ILE A 565 -3.31 -1.11 -10.99
N LEU A 566 -3.33 -1.50 -9.71
CA LEU A 566 -3.09 -0.62 -8.58
C LEU A 566 -1.60 -0.53 -8.30
N ARG A 567 -1.04 0.67 -8.43
CA ARG A 567 0.39 0.94 -8.26
C ARG A 567 0.68 1.75 -7.01
N VAL A 568 1.84 1.49 -6.42
CA VAL A 568 2.41 2.23 -5.29
C VAL A 568 3.79 2.76 -5.65
N GLY A 569 4.26 3.77 -4.93
CA GLY A 569 5.61 4.28 -5.10
C GLY A 569 6.65 3.32 -4.51
N PHE A 570 7.59 2.87 -5.34
CA PHE A 570 8.58 1.87 -4.98
C PHE A 570 9.99 2.41 -5.21
N ASP A 571 10.87 2.21 -4.24
CA ASP A 571 12.29 2.52 -4.29
C ASP A 571 13.02 1.21 -4.03
N GLU A 572 13.82 0.76 -4.99
CA GLU A 572 14.56 -0.51 -4.89
C GLU A 572 15.58 -0.50 -3.73
N ALA A 573 16.18 0.65 -3.40
CA ALA A 573 17.11 0.73 -2.28
C ALA A 573 16.40 0.62 -0.92
N LYS A 574 15.15 1.12 -0.85
CA LYS A 574 14.38 1.20 0.42
C LYS A 574 13.40 0.03 0.63
N HIS A 575 12.85 -0.59 -0.43
CA HIS A 575 11.64 -1.42 -0.33
C HIS A 575 11.79 -2.91 -0.74
N GLY A 576 12.92 -3.37 -1.30
CA GLY A 576 13.14 -4.80 -1.62
C GLY A 576 14.28 -5.05 -2.60
N TYR A 577 14.68 -6.30 -2.83
CA TYR A 577 15.79 -6.62 -3.74
C TYR A 577 15.30 -6.96 -5.15
N VAL A 578 15.94 -6.38 -6.17
CA VAL A 578 15.67 -6.71 -7.59
C VAL A 578 15.96 -8.17 -7.89
N ASN A 579 17.03 -8.72 -7.31
CA ASN A 579 17.40 -10.12 -7.42
C ASN A 579 18.17 -10.59 -6.17
N PRO A 580 17.47 -11.00 -5.10
CA PRO A 580 18.12 -11.34 -3.83
C PRO A 580 19.11 -12.50 -3.98
N CYS A 581 18.82 -13.51 -4.80
CA CYS A 581 19.75 -14.62 -5.00
C CYS A 581 21.01 -14.16 -5.73
N LYS A 582 20.93 -13.24 -6.68
CA LYS A 582 22.10 -12.61 -7.28
C LYS A 582 22.91 -11.83 -6.25
N ASN A 583 22.27 -11.05 -5.37
CA ASN A 583 22.99 -10.33 -4.31
C ASN A 583 23.71 -11.30 -3.35
N VAL A 584 23.10 -12.45 -3.02
CA VAL A 584 23.76 -13.52 -2.23
C VAL A 584 24.96 -14.12 -2.98
N ILE A 585 24.79 -14.43 -4.27
CA ILE A 585 25.84 -14.99 -5.15
C ILE A 585 27.03 -14.02 -5.28
N ASP A 586 26.75 -12.72 -5.40
CA ASP A 586 27.74 -11.66 -5.63
C ASP A 586 28.28 -11.07 -4.31
N ASP A 587 27.84 -11.57 -3.14
CA ASP A 587 28.19 -11.02 -1.81
C ASP A 587 27.94 -9.50 -1.71
N ASP A 588 26.89 -9.05 -2.39
CA ASP A 588 26.43 -7.67 -2.44
C ASP A 588 25.42 -7.46 -1.32
N VAL A 589 25.95 -7.19 -0.13
CA VAL A 589 25.16 -7.05 1.10
C VAL A 589 24.88 -5.56 1.34
N PRO A 590 23.62 -5.14 1.51
CA PRO A 590 23.28 -3.74 1.76
C PRO A 590 23.90 -3.26 3.07
N ASP A 591 24.57 -2.12 3.03
CA ASP A 591 25.16 -1.46 4.19
C ASP A 591 24.07 -0.71 5.00
N ALA A 592 24.19 -0.68 6.33
CA ALA A 592 23.19 -0.07 7.20
C ALA A 592 23.22 1.47 7.19
N SER A 593 24.15 2.07 6.46
CA SER A 593 24.33 3.52 6.38
C SER A 593 23.82 4.09 5.05
N ASN A 594 22.72 4.84 5.19
CA ASN A 594 22.23 5.91 4.32
C ASN A 594 21.15 5.52 3.27
N PRO A 595 19.84 5.64 3.62
CA PRO A 595 18.72 5.35 2.71
C PRO A 595 18.40 6.43 1.68
N ASP A 596 19.08 7.59 1.66
CA ASP A 596 18.55 8.80 1.03
C ASP A 596 19.02 9.06 -0.41
N ASP A 597 18.93 8.07 -1.32
CA ASP A 597 19.09 8.32 -2.76
C ASP A 597 17.76 8.08 -3.52
N ASP A 598 17.16 9.18 -3.99
CA ASP A 598 15.78 9.28 -4.51
C ASP A 598 15.69 9.10 -6.05
N GLU A 599 16.78 8.70 -6.71
CA GLU A 599 16.79 8.46 -8.17
C GLU A 599 16.01 7.19 -8.59
N GLY A 600 15.79 6.23 -7.68
CA GLY A 600 15.11 4.96 -7.94
C GLY A 600 13.58 4.92 -7.78
N TYR A 601 12.95 6.00 -7.28
CA TYR A 601 11.52 5.98 -6.93
C TYR A 601 10.61 5.96 -8.18
N ARG A 602 9.86 4.86 -8.37
CA ARG A 602 9.00 4.62 -9.54
C ARG A 602 7.68 3.93 -9.18
N PRO A 603 6.61 4.07 -9.99
CA PRO A 603 5.33 3.42 -9.73
C PRO A 603 5.36 1.93 -10.12
N MET A 604 5.16 1.04 -9.16
CA MET A 604 5.12 -0.42 -9.35
C MET A 604 3.78 -0.99 -8.93
N GLN A 605 3.32 -2.07 -9.57
CA GLN A 605 2.12 -2.80 -9.11
C GLN A 605 2.31 -3.22 -7.65
N PHE A 606 1.24 -3.08 -6.87
CA PHE A 606 1.26 -3.46 -5.47
C PHE A 606 1.26 -4.99 -5.32
N PHE A 607 2.31 -5.52 -4.71
CA PHE A 607 2.42 -6.92 -4.30
C PHE A 607 2.62 -6.95 -2.78
N PRO A 608 1.55 -7.06 -1.99
CA PRO A 608 1.68 -7.10 -0.54
C PRO A 608 2.47 -8.35 -0.09
N THR A 609 3.21 -8.23 1.01
CA THR A 609 3.98 -9.35 1.57
C THR A 609 3.25 -10.07 2.68
N ASN A 610 2.36 -9.37 3.40
CA ASN A 610 1.84 -9.89 4.65
C ASN A 610 0.36 -9.54 4.91
N PRO A 611 -0.59 -10.42 4.58
CA PRO A 611 -0.40 -11.69 3.86
C PRO A 611 0.08 -11.45 2.42
N THR A 612 0.79 -12.43 1.84
CA THR A 612 1.21 -12.35 0.43
C THR A 612 0.01 -12.54 -0.48
N ASP A 613 -0.18 -11.64 -1.45
CA ASP A 613 -1.22 -11.74 -2.48
C ASP A 613 -0.67 -11.27 -3.83
N GLU A 614 -0.45 -12.20 -4.76
CA GLU A 614 0.05 -11.90 -6.11
C GLU A 614 -0.94 -11.06 -6.94
N LYS A 615 -2.23 -11.12 -6.62
CA LYS A 615 -3.27 -10.30 -7.26
C LYS A 615 -3.72 -9.12 -6.40
N GLY A 616 -3.04 -8.87 -5.28
CA GLY A 616 -3.37 -7.78 -4.36
C GLY A 616 -3.34 -6.39 -5.02
N GLY A 617 -2.60 -6.23 -6.11
CA GLY A 617 -2.57 -5.02 -6.94
C GLY A 617 -3.51 -5.00 -8.14
N ILE A 618 -4.52 -5.88 -8.21
CA ILE A 618 -5.48 -5.96 -9.32
C ILE A 618 -6.89 -5.67 -8.81
N CYS A 619 -7.63 -4.81 -9.51
CA CYS A 619 -8.99 -4.40 -9.14
C CYS A 619 -9.88 -4.26 -10.38
N ASN A 620 -11.14 -4.66 -10.27
CA ASN A 620 -12.18 -4.44 -11.27
C ASN A 620 -13.05 -3.24 -10.85
N LEU A 621 -13.28 -2.33 -11.79
CA LEU A 621 -14.01 -1.08 -11.57
C LEU A 621 -15.26 -1.05 -12.46
N ILE A 622 -16.44 -0.94 -11.84
CA ILE A 622 -17.73 -0.93 -12.53
C ILE A 622 -17.89 0.36 -13.36
N LEU A 623 -18.50 0.22 -14.53
CA LEU A 623 -18.92 1.31 -15.39
C LEU A 623 -20.39 1.64 -15.13
N GLU A 624 -20.66 2.87 -14.70
CA GLU A 624 -22.02 3.42 -14.53
C GLU A 624 -22.39 4.31 -15.73
N ASP A 625 -23.66 4.29 -16.14
CA ASP A 625 -24.21 5.13 -17.21
C ASP A 625 -24.58 6.52 -16.65
N ILE A 626 -24.07 7.58 -17.29
CA ILE A 626 -24.33 8.98 -16.91
C ILE A 626 -25.44 9.64 -17.74
N GLY A 627 -26.08 8.88 -18.63
CA GLY A 627 -27.05 9.39 -19.60
C GLY A 627 -26.37 9.83 -20.89
N GLY A 628 -27.00 9.52 -22.04
CA GLY A 628 -26.46 9.84 -23.37
C GLY A 628 -25.57 8.77 -24.00
N GLY A 629 -25.40 7.61 -23.34
CA GLY A 629 -24.64 6.46 -23.85
C GLY A 629 -23.18 6.40 -23.38
N ASP A 630 -22.70 7.40 -22.65
CA ASP A 630 -21.37 7.43 -22.05
C ASP A 630 -21.35 6.69 -20.71
N LYS A 631 -20.29 5.91 -20.48
CA LYS A 631 -20.08 5.16 -19.23
C LYS A 631 -18.78 5.55 -18.56
N VAL A 632 -18.84 5.81 -17.27
CA VAL A 632 -17.68 6.25 -16.46
C VAL A 632 -17.56 5.42 -15.18
N ILE A 633 -16.38 5.45 -14.56
CA ILE A 633 -16.14 4.83 -13.26
C ILE A 633 -16.35 5.90 -12.19
N PHE A 634 -17.12 5.58 -11.15
CA PHE A 634 -17.29 6.43 -9.97
C PHE A 634 -16.62 5.84 -8.73
N SER A 635 -16.14 6.73 -7.86
CA SER A 635 -15.85 6.42 -6.47
C SER A 635 -17.13 6.40 -5.61
N GLU A 636 -17.05 5.95 -4.36
CA GLU A 636 -18.17 6.01 -3.41
C GLU A 636 -18.62 7.45 -3.12
N GLU A 637 -17.69 8.41 -3.11
CA GLU A 637 -17.98 9.86 -3.03
C GLU A 637 -18.51 10.47 -4.34
N LYS A 638 -18.86 9.63 -5.34
CA LYS A 638 -19.38 10.03 -6.65
C LYS A 638 -18.45 10.94 -7.45
N GLU A 639 -17.15 10.69 -7.33
CA GLU A 639 -16.11 11.32 -8.13
C GLU A 639 -15.71 10.44 -9.32
N VAL A 640 -15.46 11.05 -10.49
CA VAL A 640 -15.06 10.30 -11.69
C VAL A 640 -13.61 9.82 -11.57
N VAL A 641 -13.41 8.52 -11.76
CA VAL A 641 -12.08 7.87 -11.75
C VAL A 641 -11.62 7.61 -13.18
N GLU A 642 -10.46 8.14 -13.54
CA GLU A 642 -9.82 7.96 -14.85
C GLU A 642 -8.46 7.25 -14.74
N ASP A 643 -7.91 6.84 -15.88
CA ASP A 643 -6.52 6.38 -15.98
C ASP A 643 -5.55 7.45 -15.45
N ASN A 644 -4.48 7.01 -14.79
CA ASN A 644 -3.44 7.86 -14.21
C ASN A 644 -3.95 8.86 -13.15
N MET A 645 -4.99 8.47 -12.40
CA MET A 645 -5.40 9.15 -11.17
C MET A 645 -4.91 8.43 -9.93
N ILE A 646 -4.62 9.19 -8.87
CA ILE A 646 -4.36 8.62 -7.54
C ILE A 646 -5.69 8.61 -6.80
N VAL A 647 -6.10 7.43 -6.37
CA VAL A 647 -7.41 7.17 -5.76
C VAL A 647 -7.21 6.47 -4.42
N GLU A 648 -7.96 6.90 -3.42
CA GLU A 648 -8.00 6.29 -2.09
C GLU A 648 -8.96 5.09 -2.12
N PHE A 649 -8.46 3.90 -1.80
CA PHE A 649 -9.26 2.67 -1.79
C PHE A 649 -9.42 2.13 -0.38
N ARG A 650 -10.60 1.59 -0.09
CA ARG A 650 -10.83 0.69 1.05
C ARG A 650 -10.86 -0.76 0.58
N TYR A 651 -10.57 -1.69 1.49
CA TYR A 651 -10.56 -3.13 1.20
C TYR A 651 -11.71 -3.85 1.90
N ASP A 652 -12.46 -4.64 1.13
CA ASP A 652 -13.56 -5.46 1.61
C ASP A 652 -13.29 -6.93 1.27
N ALA A 653 -12.85 -7.69 2.27
CA ALA A 653 -12.50 -9.10 2.12
C ALA A 653 -13.72 -10.01 1.84
N THR A 654 -14.94 -9.51 2.05
CA THR A 654 -16.17 -10.30 1.83
C THR A 654 -16.56 -10.42 0.35
N ARG A 655 -15.97 -9.57 -0.51
CA ARG A 655 -16.20 -9.58 -1.96
C ARG A 655 -15.32 -10.59 -2.69
N ASP A 656 -15.80 -10.99 -3.87
CA ASP A 656 -15.07 -11.87 -4.78
C ASP A 656 -13.71 -11.28 -5.19
N GLU A 657 -12.78 -12.17 -5.53
CA GLU A 657 -11.44 -11.79 -5.98
C GLU A 657 -11.50 -10.82 -7.17
N GLY A 658 -10.72 -9.74 -7.11
CA GLY A 658 -10.77 -8.63 -8.08
C GLY A 658 -11.79 -7.53 -7.74
N TRP A 659 -12.77 -7.77 -6.86
CA TRP A 659 -13.77 -6.77 -6.44
C TRP A 659 -13.60 -6.26 -5.01
N ARG A 660 -12.55 -6.72 -4.32
CA ARG A 660 -12.26 -6.40 -2.91
C ARG A 660 -11.82 -4.96 -2.68
N TRP A 661 -11.17 -4.36 -3.67
CA TRP A 661 -10.80 -2.94 -3.63
C TRP A 661 -11.96 -2.07 -4.08
N ILE A 662 -12.34 -1.12 -3.25
CA ILE A 662 -13.46 -0.20 -3.51
C ILE A 662 -12.92 1.24 -3.52
N PRO A 663 -13.05 1.98 -4.64
CA PRO A 663 -12.59 3.35 -4.73
C PRO A 663 -13.46 4.26 -3.85
N LEU A 664 -12.87 4.88 -2.84
CA LEU A 664 -13.57 5.78 -1.92
C LEU A 664 -13.67 7.19 -2.53
N ARG A 665 -12.52 7.77 -2.91
CA ARG A 665 -12.40 9.11 -3.50
C ARG A 665 -11.11 9.32 -4.29
N VAL A 666 -11.09 10.32 -5.16
CA VAL A 666 -9.94 10.76 -5.93
C VAL A 666 -9.10 11.74 -5.12
N ARG A 667 -7.79 11.47 -5.03
CA ARG A 667 -6.82 12.37 -4.39
C ARG A 667 -6.30 13.36 -5.42
N TYR A 668 -7.10 14.40 -5.70
CA TYR A 668 -6.79 15.42 -6.71
C TYR A 668 -5.47 16.16 -6.46
N ASP A 669 -5.10 16.35 -5.19
CA ASP A 669 -3.84 16.97 -4.77
C ASP A 669 -2.64 16.14 -5.26
N LYS A 670 -2.69 14.83 -5.03
CA LYS A 670 -1.65 13.89 -5.44
C LYS A 670 -1.65 13.69 -6.95
N THR A 671 -2.83 13.61 -7.55
CA THR A 671 -3.02 13.43 -8.98
C THR A 671 -2.48 14.61 -9.77
N ALA A 672 -2.72 15.84 -9.31
CA ALA A 672 -2.20 17.05 -9.95
C ALA A 672 -0.67 17.10 -9.89
N ASP A 673 -0.06 16.73 -8.75
CA ASP A 673 1.39 16.63 -8.61
C ASP A 673 1.97 15.63 -9.63
N PHE A 674 1.43 14.40 -9.69
CA PHE A 674 1.82 13.38 -10.68
C PHE A 674 1.69 13.87 -12.13
N ARG A 675 0.51 14.39 -12.51
CA ARG A 675 0.24 14.88 -13.88
C ARG A 675 1.10 16.08 -14.28
N SER A 676 1.61 16.85 -13.30
CA SER A 676 2.54 17.96 -13.53
C SER A 676 4.01 17.52 -13.68
N GLY A 677 4.29 16.21 -13.63
CA GLY A 677 5.64 15.64 -13.70
C GLY A 677 6.27 15.38 -12.33
N GLY A 678 5.50 15.47 -11.23
CA GLY A 678 5.93 15.11 -9.88
C GLY A 678 6.07 13.59 -9.70
N LYS A 679 6.82 13.17 -8.68
CA LYS A 679 7.08 11.75 -8.37
C LYS A 679 6.07 11.16 -7.35
N ASN A 680 4.85 11.68 -7.28
CA ASN A 680 3.83 11.15 -6.38
C ASN A 680 3.09 10.01 -7.08
N TYR A 681 3.11 8.82 -6.48
CA TYR A 681 2.51 7.61 -7.05
C TYR A 681 1.52 6.94 -6.08
N GLY A 682 0.92 7.72 -5.19
CA GLY A 682 0.12 7.20 -4.07
C GLY A 682 0.96 6.95 -2.83
N ASN A 683 0.61 5.95 -2.02
CA ASN A 683 1.43 5.57 -0.88
C ASN A 683 2.76 4.95 -1.33
N ALA A 684 3.82 5.16 -0.53
CA ALA A 684 5.05 4.40 -0.68
C ALA A 684 4.81 2.92 -0.31
N TYR A 685 5.53 2.00 -0.92
CA TYR A 685 5.32 0.56 -0.76
C TYR A 685 5.29 0.12 0.71
N HIS A 686 6.23 0.56 1.55
CA HIS A 686 6.25 0.18 2.96
C HIS A 686 5.02 0.70 3.74
N VAL A 687 4.48 1.87 3.36
CA VAL A 687 3.25 2.42 3.96
C VAL A 687 2.04 1.61 3.50
N ALA A 688 1.92 1.33 2.20
CA ALA A 688 0.86 0.50 1.66
C ALA A 688 0.87 -0.91 2.25
N ASN A 689 2.05 -1.52 2.36
CA ASN A 689 2.22 -2.85 2.95
C ASN A 689 1.94 -2.87 4.46
N SER A 690 2.25 -1.78 5.18
CA SER A 690 1.86 -1.63 6.59
C SER A 690 0.34 -1.49 6.76
N ASN A 691 -0.31 -0.70 5.91
CA ASN A 691 -1.78 -0.59 5.92
C ASN A 691 -2.44 -1.93 5.54
N TRP A 692 -1.91 -2.64 4.52
CA TRP A 692 -2.35 -3.98 4.15
C TRP A 692 -2.22 -4.97 5.31
N HIS A 693 -1.09 -4.95 6.00
CA HIS A 693 -0.89 -5.76 7.20
C HIS A 693 -1.96 -5.50 8.26
N THR A 694 -2.31 -4.24 8.54
CA THR A 694 -3.35 -3.89 9.51
C THR A 694 -4.76 -4.21 9.01
N ILE A 695 -5.04 -4.15 7.70
CA ILE A 695 -6.32 -4.60 7.11
C ILE A 695 -6.55 -6.08 7.41
N HIS A 696 -5.51 -6.91 7.26
CA HIS A 696 -5.61 -8.36 7.47
C HIS A 696 -5.38 -8.80 8.92
N ASN A 697 -4.68 -7.99 9.70
CA ASN A 697 -4.33 -8.28 11.08
C ASN A 697 -4.69 -7.08 11.97
N PRO A 698 -6.00 -6.76 12.06
CA PRO A 698 -6.46 -5.59 12.74
C PRO A 698 -6.21 -5.68 14.25
N ILE A 699 -5.80 -4.56 14.84
CA ILE A 699 -5.91 -4.38 16.28
C ILE A 699 -7.37 -4.07 16.58
N SER A 700 -8.06 -4.96 17.31
CA SER A 700 -9.46 -4.76 17.68
C SER A 700 -9.62 -3.69 18.76
N VAL A 701 -10.82 -3.13 18.87
CA VAL A 701 -11.20 -2.23 19.97
C VAL A 701 -11.00 -2.92 21.33
N GLU A 702 -11.33 -4.21 21.42
CA GLU A 702 -11.14 -4.99 22.64
C GLU A 702 -9.67 -5.04 23.06
N MET A 703 -8.75 -5.39 22.14
CA MET A 703 -7.31 -5.40 22.41
C MET A 703 -6.81 -4.04 22.93
N LEU A 704 -7.31 -2.93 22.39
CA LEU A 704 -6.92 -1.59 22.83
C LEU A 704 -7.55 -1.15 24.14
N THR A 705 -8.71 -1.67 24.51
CA THR A 705 -9.43 -1.22 25.71
C THR A 705 -9.16 -2.09 26.93
N THR A 706 -8.92 -3.38 26.74
CA THR A 706 -8.63 -4.34 27.83
C THR A 706 -7.14 -4.60 27.99
N GLY A 707 -6.38 -4.59 26.88
CA GLY A 707 -5.01 -5.07 26.86
C GLY A 707 -4.90 -6.61 26.90
N GLU A 708 -6.02 -7.31 26.74
CA GLU A 708 -6.17 -8.76 26.66
C GLU A 708 -6.22 -9.22 25.19
N ASP A 709 -6.08 -10.53 24.94
CA ASP A 709 -6.05 -11.13 23.60
C ASP A 709 -4.99 -10.54 22.64
N ILE A 710 -3.94 -9.91 23.17
CA ILE A 710 -2.83 -9.40 22.39
C ILE A 710 -1.78 -10.51 22.17
N PRO A 711 -1.46 -10.89 20.92
CA PRO A 711 -0.44 -11.91 20.66
C PRO A 711 0.98 -11.47 21.10
N ASP A 712 1.65 -12.30 21.90
CA ASP A 712 2.99 -12.02 22.50
C ASP A 712 4.21 -12.03 21.55
N GLU A 713 4.05 -12.37 20.26
CA GLU A 713 5.19 -12.69 19.39
C GLU A 713 5.77 -11.49 18.64
N LEU A 714 6.76 -10.87 19.27
CA LEU A 714 7.82 -10.09 18.63
C LEU A 714 8.98 -11.03 18.26
N GLY A 715 9.03 -11.53 17.02
CA GLY A 715 10.30 -12.06 16.51
C GLY A 715 10.32 -13.37 15.73
N ASP A 716 9.25 -13.78 15.06
CA ASP A 716 9.41 -14.83 14.05
C ASP A 716 8.55 -14.51 12.81
N ASP A 717 9.21 -14.02 11.77
CA ASP A 717 8.58 -13.87 10.45
C ASP A 717 7.98 -15.23 10.04
N ASP A 718 8.55 -16.37 10.47
CA ASP A 718 8.01 -17.72 10.23
C ASP A 718 6.75 -18.08 11.03
N VAL A 719 6.58 -17.59 12.26
CA VAL A 719 5.32 -17.84 12.99
C VAL A 719 4.18 -17.00 12.39
N TYR A 720 4.52 -15.85 11.80
CA TYR A 720 3.57 -14.96 11.17
C TYR A 720 3.16 -15.38 9.74
N TYR A 721 4.10 -15.84 8.90
CA TYR A 721 3.76 -16.46 7.60
C TYR A 721 2.79 -17.66 7.77
N ASN A 722 2.86 -18.32 8.93
CA ASN A 722 2.01 -19.46 9.29
C ASN A 722 0.70 -19.08 10.03
N ARG A 723 0.35 -17.78 10.17
CA ARG A 723 -0.98 -17.33 10.64
C ARG A 723 -1.98 -17.09 9.51
N VAL A 724 -1.55 -17.23 8.25
CA VAL A 724 -2.41 -17.09 7.06
C VAL A 724 -3.32 -18.31 6.86
N THR A 725 -3.18 -19.34 7.69
CA THR A 725 -4.27 -20.30 7.93
C THR A 725 -5.08 -19.77 9.11
N ASN A 726 -6.40 -19.70 8.95
CA ASN A 726 -7.38 -19.13 9.89
C ASN A 726 -7.47 -19.83 11.27
N SER A 727 -6.39 -20.38 11.81
CA SER A 727 -6.41 -21.01 13.12
C SER A 727 -5.13 -20.78 13.95
N ASN A 728 -5.37 -20.32 15.17
CA ASN A 728 -4.43 -20.35 16.30
C ASN A 728 -4.40 -21.73 16.99
N SER A 729 -5.08 -22.75 16.48
CA SER A 729 -5.37 -23.98 17.23
C SER A 729 -4.16 -24.89 17.43
N THR A 730 -3.08 -24.77 16.63
CA THR A 730 -1.87 -25.62 16.78
C THR A 730 -0.56 -24.84 17.04
N ARG A 731 -0.62 -23.68 17.72
CA ARG A 731 0.58 -22.85 17.97
C ARG A 731 1.59 -23.54 18.89
N ALA A 732 1.13 -24.16 19.99
CA ALA A 732 1.99 -24.84 20.93
C ALA A 732 2.72 -26.04 20.31
N LEU A 733 2.05 -26.76 19.40
CA LEU A 733 2.66 -27.81 18.58
C LEU A 733 3.87 -27.29 17.78
N ARG A 734 3.68 -26.16 17.08
CA ARG A 734 4.71 -25.55 16.24
C ARG A 734 5.88 -25.04 17.07
N ASP A 735 5.60 -24.38 18.19
CA ASP A 735 6.64 -23.90 19.12
C ASP A 735 7.46 -25.07 19.64
N PHE A 736 6.82 -26.16 20.02
CA PHE A 736 7.53 -27.37 20.46
C PHE A 736 8.43 -27.93 19.35
N HIS A 737 7.91 -28.07 18.12
CA HIS A 737 8.70 -28.57 17.00
C HIS A 737 9.87 -27.64 16.63
N ASN A 738 9.63 -26.32 16.59
CA ASN A 738 10.58 -25.34 16.10
C ASN A 738 11.59 -24.89 17.17
N LEU A 739 11.09 -24.43 18.33
CA LEU A 739 11.89 -23.80 19.38
C LEU A 739 12.57 -24.82 20.30
N TYR A 740 11.99 -26.02 20.46
CA TYR A 740 12.61 -27.09 21.23
C TYR A 740 13.26 -28.15 20.35
N VAL A 741 12.46 -28.92 19.58
CA VAL A 741 12.96 -30.12 18.91
C VAL A 741 14.04 -29.80 17.88
N LYS A 742 13.72 -28.98 16.86
CA LYS A 742 14.67 -28.64 15.79
C LYS A 742 15.88 -27.87 16.34
N ARG A 743 15.64 -26.89 17.23
CA ARG A 743 16.72 -26.11 17.85
C ARG A 743 17.69 -27.04 18.58
N LYS A 744 17.19 -27.90 19.47
CA LYS A 744 17.99 -28.87 20.24
C LYS A 744 18.71 -29.86 19.33
N LEU A 745 18.07 -30.36 18.28
CA LEU A 745 18.67 -31.30 17.34
C LEU A 745 19.83 -30.69 16.56
N ILE A 746 19.67 -29.47 16.03
CA ILE A 746 20.71 -28.78 15.26
C ILE A 746 21.85 -28.32 16.17
N THR A 747 21.55 -27.73 17.33
CA THR A 747 22.59 -27.18 18.22
C THR A 747 23.36 -28.26 18.95
N SER A 748 22.75 -29.41 19.25
CA SER A 748 23.44 -30.52 19.94
C SER A 748 24.56 -31.13 19.11
N VAL A 749 24.33 -31.36 17.82
CA VAL A 749 25.33 -31.96 16.91
C VAL A 749 26.31 -30.93 16.34
N ALA A 750 26.03 -29.64 16.49
CA ALA A 750 26.84 -28.57 15.92
C ALA A 750 27.96 -28.11 16.84
N VAL A 751 29.16 -28.00 16.26
CA VAL A 751 30.29 -27.29 16.84
C VAL A 751 30.48 -25.96 16.10
N ARG A 752 30.84 -24.90 16.84
CA ARG A 752 31.11 -23.58 16.26
C ARG A 752 32.06 -23.70 15.07
N GLY A 753 31.66 -23.14 13.93
CA GLY A 753 32.43 -23.18 12.69
C GLY A 753 32.15 -24.39 11.79
N ASN A 754 31.24 -25.29 12.18
CA ASN A 754 30.77 -26.37 11.33
C ASN A 754 30.04 -25.87 10.07
N THR A 755 29.95 -26.77 9.12
CA THR A 755 29.28 -26.63 7.83
C THR A 755 28.05 -27.54 7.79
N LEU A 756 26.94 -27.02 7.27
CA LEU A 756 25.67 -27.75 7.18
C LEU A 756 25.17 -27.78 5.74
N ILE A 757 24.64 -28.92 5.32
CA ILE A 757 23.79 -29.03 4.13
C ILE A 757 22.37 -29.39 4.56
N ASP A 758 21.37 -28.65 4.05
CA ASP A 758 19.97 -28.96 4.25
C ASP A 758 19.35 -29.44 2.94
N LEU A 759 18.84 -30.67 2.92
CA LEU A 759 18.35 -31.35 1.72
C LEU A 759 16.89 -31.03 1.38
N ALA A 760 16.20 -30.24 2.21
CA ALA A 760 14.84 -29.76 1.98
C ALA A 760 14.63 -28.42 2.73
N VAL A 761 15.36 -27.39 2.30
CA VAL A 761 15.58 -26.17 3.09
C VAL A 761 14.35 -25.26 3.19
N GLY A 762 13.36 -25.42 2.31
CA GLY A 762 12.20 -24.54 2.21
C GLY A 762 12.61 -23.07 2.03
N LYS A 763 11.84 -22.16 2.65
CA LYS A 763 12.18 -20.72 2.74
C LYS A 763 13.26 -20.42 3.79
N ALA A 764 14.12 -21.39 4.10
CA ALA A 764 15.18 -21.31 5.10
C ALA A 764 14.70 -20.99 6.53
N GLY A 765 13.62 -21.64 6.99
CA GLY A 765 13.03 -21.38 8.32
C GLY A 765 13.87 -21.85 9.53
N ASP A 766 15.00 -22.52 9.27
CA ASP A 766 15.94 -22.92 10.32
C ASP A 766 17.13 -21.94 10.48
N MET A 767 17.07 -20.77 9.82
CA MET A 767 18.12 -19.73 9.86
C MET A 767 18.53 -19.32 11.28
N SER A 768 17.57 -19.07 12.17
CA SER A 768 17.83 -18.71 13.57
C SER A 768 18.64 -19.79 14.29
N LYS A 769 18.37 -21.06 14.01
CA LYS A 769 19.05 -22.22 14.61
C LYS A 769 20.48 -22.34 14.09
N TRP A 770 20.70 -22.04 12.80
CA TRP A 770 22.04 -22.01 12.21
C TRP A 770 22.91 -20.89 12.80
N ILE A 771 22.30 -19.75 13.13
CA ILE A 771 22.96 -18.62 13.81
C ILE A 771 23.32 -19.01 15.25
N ASP A 772 22.35 -19.57 16.00
CA ASP A 772 22.54 -20.06 17.37
C ASP A 772 23.65 -21.12 17.46
N ALA A 773 23.68 -22.05 16.51
CA ALA A 773 24.70 -23.08 16.37
C ALA A 773 26.08 -22.52 15.95
N LYS A 774 26.16 -21.23 15.59
CA LYS A 774 27.37 -20.54 15.14
C LYS A 774 28.06 -21.27 13.98
N LEU A 775 27.25 -21.71 13.02
CA LEU A 775 27.76 -22.36 11.81
C LEU A 775 28.60 -21.39 10.99
N ARG A 776 29.59 -21.93 10.26
CA ARG A 776 30.39 -21.16 9.30
C ARG A 776 29.67 -21.01 7.97
N PHE A 777 29.06 -22.10 7.51
CA PHE A 777 28.46 -22.18 6.18
C PHE A 777 27.25 -23.10 6.14
N VAL A 778 26.23 -22.71 5.38
CA VAL A 778 25.02 -23.49 5.11
C VAL A 778 24.80 -23.60 3.59
N PHE A 779 24.54 -24.81 3.10
CA PHE A 779 24.11 -25.07 1.73
C PHE A 779 22.69 -25.63 1.73
N GLY A 780 21.73 -24.86 1.22
CA GLY A 780 20.33 -25.25 1.21
C GLY A 780 19.86 -25.69 -0.18
N VAL A 781 19.16 -26.83 -0.26
CA VAL A 781 18.55 -27.35 -1.47
C VAL A 781 17.05 -27.47 -1.26
N ASP A 782 16.25 -26.94 -2.18
CA ASP A 782 14.79 -27.14 -2.16
C ASP A 782 14.23 -27.40 -3.57
N ILE A 783 13.19 -28.23 -3.64
CA ILE A 783 12.55 -28.59 -4.91
C ILE A 783 11.68 -27.46 -5.45
N ALA A 784 11.12 -26.60 -4.60
CA ALA A 784 10.30 -25.48 -5.05
C ALA A 784 11.18 -24.26 -5.28
N ARG A 785 11.26 -23.81 -6.53
CA ARG A 785 12.05 -22.62 -6.91
C ARG A 785 11.61 -21.36 -6.17
N ASP A 786 10.30 -21.19 -5.93
CA ASP A 786 9.76 -20.05 -5.18
C ASP A 786 10.30 -19.99 -3.74
N ASN A 787 10.49 -21.14 -3.09
CA ASN A 787 11.07 -21.19 -1.74
C ASN A 787 12.47 -20.56 -1.67
N ILE A 788 13.22 -20.60 -2.79
CA ILE A 788 14.57 -20.03 -2.88
C ILE A 788 14.54 -18.59 -3.39
N GLU A 789 13.85 -18.35 -4.51
CA GLU A 789 13.99 -17.13 -5.33
C GLU A 789 12.96 -16.03 -5.05
N ASN A 790 11.92 -16.29 -4.24
CA ASN A 790 10.91 -15.29 -3.96
C ASN A 790 11.55 -13.98 -3.44
N ARG A 791 11.22 -12.87 -4.10
CA ARG A 791 11.91 -11.58 -3.91
C ARG A 791 11.66 -10.97 -2.54
N LEU A 792 10.60 -11.40 -1.87
CA LEU A 792 10.12 -10.85 -0.61
C LEU A 792 10.46 -11.79 0.55
N ASP A 793 10.20 -13.08 0.39
CA ASP A 793 10.29 -14.07 1.48
C ASP A 793 11.03 -15.37 1.14
N GLY A 794 11.67 -15.45 -0.03
CA GLY A 794 12.49 -16.60 -0.41
C GLY A 794 13.74 -16.73 0.46
N ALA A 795 14.36 -17.91 0.47
CA ALA A 795 15.57 -18.19 1.26
C ALA A 795 16.67 -17.13 1.08
N CYS A 796 16.89 -16.66 -0.15
CA CYS A 796 17.85 -15.60 -0.45
C CYS A 796 17.44 -14.25 0.16
N ALA A 797 16.18 -13.84 0.04
CA ALA A 797 15.67 -12.57 0.58
C ALA A 797 15.73 -12.55 2.11
N ARG A 798 15.32 -13.66 2.75
CA ARG A 798 15.39 -13.82 4.21
C ARG A 798 16.82 -13.80 4.70
N TYR A 799 17.74 -14.50 4.03
CA TYR A 799 19.15 -14.46 4.39
C TYR A 799 19.72 -13.02 4.38
N LEU A 800 19.42 -12.23 3.35
CA LEU A 800 19.85 -10.82 3.28
C LEU A 800 19.22 -9.97 4.39
N ASN A 801 17.94 -10.21 4.73
CA ASN A 801 17.26 -9.51 5.81
C ASN A 801 17.85 -9.86 7.19
N TYR A 802 18.21 -11.12 7.44
CA TYR A 802 18.92 -11.53 8.65
C TYR A 802 20.35 -10.95 8.69
N ARG A 803 21.03 -10.86 7.54
CA ARG A 803 22.34 -10.18 7.43
C ARG A 803 22.30 -8.71 7.84
N LYS A 804 21.19 -8.00 7.59
CA LYS A 804 20.97 -6.62 8.09
C LYS A 804 20.83 -6.58 9.61
N LYS A 805 20.18 -7.58 10.21
CA LYS A 805 19.84 -7.62 11.65
C LYS A 805 20.99 -8.13 12.52
N PHE A 806 21.83 -9.05 12.03
CA PHE A 806 22.82 -9.77 12.83
C PHE A 806 24.27 -9.52 12.37
N LYS A 807 25.14 -9.08 13.29
CA LYS A 807 26.58 -8.82 13.03
C LYS A 807 27.39 -10.08 12.70
N ARG A 808 26.95 -11.25 13.16
CA ARG A 808 27.59 -12.55 12.91
C ARG A 808 26.56 -13.50 12.34
N MET A 809 26.77 -13.91 11.10
CA MET A 809 25.87 -14.77 10.34
C MET A 809 26.68 -15.87 9.65
N PRO A 810 26.20 -17.12 9.59
CA PRO A 810 26.77 -18.11 8.69
C PRO A 810 26.73 -17.56 7.26
N THR A 811 27.70 -17.95 6.42
CA THR A 811 27.53 -17.73 4.97
C THR A 811 26.55 -18.77 4.45
N ALA A 812 25.63 -18.40 3.56
CA ALA A 812 24.68 -19.37 3.01
C ALA A 812 24.59 -19.26 1.49
N LEU A 813 24.43 -20.41 0.84
CA LEU A 813 24.10 -20.52 -0.58
C LEU A 813 22.89 -21.44 -0.73
N PHE A 814 21.96 -21.05 -1.59
CA PHE A 814 20.70 -21.76 -1.80
C PHE A 814 20.54 -22.09 -3.27
N VAL A 815 20.07 -23.29 -3.57
CA VAL A 815 19.88 -23.78 -4.95
C VAL A 815 18.55 -24.50 -5.10
N SER A 816 17.98 -24.44 -6.30
CA SER A 816 16.80 -25.23 -6.66
C SER A 816 17.20 -26.64 -7.11
N GLY A 817 16.65 -27.66 -6.45
CA GLY A 817 17.01 -29.06 -6.75
C GLY A 817 16.15 -30.12 -6.07
N ASN A 818 16.17 -31.32 -6.66
CA ASN A 818 15.50 -32.51 -6.17
C ASN A 818 16.49 -33.45 -5.46
N SER A 819 16.41 -33.54 -4.14
CA SER A 819 17.28 -34.38 -3.30
C SER A 819 17.07 -35.89 -3.47
N SER A 820 16.05 -36.34 -4.20
CA SER A 820 15.91 -37.75 -4.64
C SER A 820 16.77 -38.10 -5.87
N VAL A 821 17.48 -37.13 -6.43
CA VAL A 821 18.42 -37.29 -7.54
C VAL A 821 19.79 -36.77 -7.09
N ASN A 822 20.88 -37.32 -7.61
CA ASN A 822 22.21 -37.00 -7.08
C ASN A 822 22.54 -35.49 -7.18
N ILE A 823 22.78 -34.84 -6.04
CA ILE A 823 23.08 -33.40 -5.99
C ILE A 823 24.57 -33.13 -6.19
N ARG A 824 25.45 -34.05 -5.73
CA ARG A 824 26.90 -33.85 -5.74
C ARG A 824 27.50 -33.88 -7.17
N ASN A 825 26.87 -34.58 -8.11
CA ASN A 825 27.24 -34.56 -9.52
C ASN A 825 26.48 -33.49 -10.34
N GLY A 826 25.41 -32.91 -9.77
CA GLY A 826 24.60 -31.86 -10.37
C GLY A 826 23.36 -32.33 -11.13
N ASP A 827 23.07 -33.65 -11.18
CA ASP A 827 21.91 -34.19 -11.89
C ASP A 827 20.58 -33.79 -11.24
N GLY A 828 20.58 -33.70 -9.91
CA GLY A 828 19.41 -33.28 -9.12
C GLY A 828 19.22 -31.77 -9.02
N VAL A 829 20.04 -30.96 -9.71
CA VAL A 829 19.99 -29.49 -9.62
C VAL A 829 19.41 -28.92 -10.92
N PHE A 830 18.49 -27.97 -10.82
CA PHE A 830 17.66 -27.60 -11.97
C PHE A 830 18.33 -26.64 -12.94
N THR A 831 18.86 -25.52 -12.46
CA THR A 831 19.41 -24.47 -13.33
C THR A 831 20.91 -24.65 -13.56
N ASP A 832 21.42 -24.18 -14.69
CA ASP A 832 22.86 -24.26 -14.98
C ASP A 832 23.68 -23.42 -14.00
N LYS A 833 23.16 -22.28 -13.55
CA LYS A 833 23.79 -21.47 -12.52
C LYS A 833 23.84 -22.22 -11.18
N ASP A 834 22.76 -22.86 -10.76
CA ASP A 834 22.74 -23.67 -9.53
C ASP A 834 23.69 -24.86 -9.64
N LYS A 835 23.80 -25.50 -10.81
CA LYS A 835 24.78 -26.56 -11.06
C LYS A 835 26.21 -26.04 -10.93
N MET A 836 26.50 -24.83 -11.44
CA MET A 836 27.80 -24.18 -11.27
C MET A 836 28.10 -23.90 -9.80
N ILE A 837 27.13 -23.35 -9.06
CA ILE A 837 27.26 -23.07 -7.61
C ILE A 837 27.52 -24.37 -6.85
N THR A 838 26.74 -25.41 -7.12
CA THR A 838 26.85 -26.72 -6.49
C THR A 838 28.22 -27.35 -6.77
N LYS A 839 28.67 -27.34 -8.03
CA LYS A 839 30.02 -27.81 -8.40
C LYS A 839 31.10 -27.03 -7.66
N ALA A 840 31.00 -25.70 -7.60
CA ALA A 840 31.95 -24.86 -6.89
C ALA A 840 32.01 -25.16 -5.38
N VAL A 841 30.87 -25.35 -4.72
CA VAL A 841 30.78 -25.75 -3.29
C VAL A 841 31.52 -27.07 -3.05
N PHE A 842 31.38 -28.05 -3.94
CA PHE A 842 32.10 -29.33 -3.89
C PHE A 842 33.52 -29.29 -4.46
N GLY A 843 34.03 -28.12 -4.86
CA GLY A 843 35.41 -27.92 -5.31
C GLY A 843 35.68 -28.35 -6.75
N LYS A 844 34.63 -28.46 -7.58
CA LYS A 844 34.69 -28.82 -9.00
C LYS A 844 34.37 -27.61 -9.89
N GLY A 845 34.89 -27.61 -11.12
CA GLY A 845 34.70 -26.53 -12.09
C GLY A 845 35.80 -25.47 -12.04
N ALA A 846 35.66 -24.39 -12.82
CA ALA A 846 36.62 -23.29 -12.81
C ALA A 846 36.39 -22.40 -11.58
N LYS A 847 37.45 -22.13 -10.81
CA LYS A 847 37.40 -21.16 -9.70
C LYS A 847 37.61 -19.74 -10.24
N ASN A 848 36.58 -19.20 -10.91
CA ASN A 848 36.59 -17.86 -11.51
C ASN A 848 35.54 -16.96 -10.83
N GLU A 849 35.98 -15.85 -10.23
CA GLU A 849 35.10 -14.91 -9.51
C GLU A 849 34.06 -14.26 -10.42
N ALA A 850 34.43 -13.91 -11.66
CA ALA A 850 33.51 -13.26 -12.61
C ALA A 850 32.37 -14.19 -13.05
N GLU A 851 32.61 -15.50 -13.12
CA GLU A 851 31.61 -16.49 -13.51
C GLU A 851 30.77 -16.98 -12.33
N LEU A 852 31.40 -17.14 -11.17
CA LEU A 852 30.75 -17.69 -9.97
C LEU A 852 30.00 -16.62 -9.18
N GLY A 853 30.49 -15.38 -9.14
CA GLY A 853 30.11 -14.37 -8.16
C GLY A 853 30.96 -14.46 -6.90
N LYS A 854 31.23 -13.31 -6.27
CA LYS A 854 32.16 -13.18 -5.13
C LYS A 854 31.76 -14.04 -3.92
N GLY A 855 30.46 -14.16 -3.63
CA GLY A 855 29.93 -14.97 -2.54
C GLY A 855 30.21 -16.45 -2.75
N VAL A 856 29.98 -16.95 -3.97
CA VAL A 856 30.27 -18.35 -4.34
C VAL A 856 31.77 -18.61 -4.40
N TYR A 857 32.55 -17.69 -4.98
CA TYR A 857 34.00 -17.78 -5.07
C TYR A 857 34.68 -17.95 -3.71
N LYS A 858 34.23 -17.20 -2.69
CA LYS A 858 34.73 -17.30 -1.31
C LYS A 858 34.47 -18.66 -0.67
N GLN A 859 33.42 -19.36 -1.09
CA GLN A 859 33.03 -20.67 -0.56
C GLN A 859 33.45 -21.84 -1.47
N TYR A 860 34.30 -21.59 -2.48
CA TYR A 860 34.76 -22.65 -3.38
C TYR A 860 35.46 -23.77 -2.61
N GLY A 861 34.99 -25.01 -2.79
CA GLY A 861 35.55 -26.21 -2.19
C GLY A 861 35.20 -26.41 -0.71
N ILE A 862 34.35 -25.57 -0.11
CA ILE A 862 34.00 -25.65 1.31
C ILE A 862 33.37 -26.99 1.72
N GLY A 863 32.66 -27.63 0.78
CA GLY A 863 32.02 -28.94 0.95
C GLY A 863 32.75 -30.08 0.23
N SER A 864 33.99 -29.88 -0.24
CA SER A 864 34.74 -30.89 -1.02
C SER A 864 34.87 -32.23 -0.30
N SER A 865 35.15 -32.23 1.01
CA SER A 865 35.19 -33.44 1.85
C SER A 865 33.81 -33.89 2.36
N GLY A 866 32.73 -33.17 2.02
CA GLY A 866 31.40 -33.28 2.64
C GLY A 866 31.13 -32.13 3.62
N PHE A 867 30.02 -32.21 4.34
CA PHE A 867 29.56 -31.30 5.38
C PHE A 867 29.64 -31.97 6.76
N ASP A 868 29.78 -31.17 7.82
CA ASP A 868 29.83 -31.69 9.19
C ASP A 868 28.44 -32.15 9.65
N ILE A 869 27.39 -31.52 9.11
CA ILE A 869 25.98 -31.83 9.40
C ILE A 869 25.20 -31.93 8.08
N CYS A 870 24.44 -33.00 7.90
CA CYS A 870 23.43 -33.15 6.87
C CYS A 870 22.05 -33.17 7.53
N SER A 871 21.17 -32.26 7.14
CA SER A 871 19.85 -32.03 7.76
C SER A 871 18.71 -32.33 6.79
N ILE A 872 17.65 -32.95 7.30
CA ILE A 872 16.34 -33.04 6.63
C ILE A 872 15.22 -33.01 7.68
N GLN A 873 14.50 -31.89 7.78
CA GLN A 873 13.44 -31.73 8.78
C GLN A 873 12.05 -31.88 8.15
N PHE A 874 11.23 -32.80 8.67
CA PHE A 874 9.86 -33.06 8.19
C PHE A 874 9.73 -33.25 6.67
N ALA A 875 10.71 -33.92 6.04
CA ALA A 875 10.71 -34.14 4.59
C ALA A 875 11.23 -35.52 4.15
N ILE A 876 11.85 -36.30 5.04
CA ILE A 876 12.40 -37.62 4.67
C ILE A 876 11.30 -38.61 4.24
N HIS A 877 10.07 -38.45 4.70
CA HIS A 877 8.93 -39.27 4.28
C HIS A 877 8.63 -39.17 2.79
N TYR A 878 8.98 -38.07 2.11
CA TYR A 878 8.87 -38.00 0.64
C TYR A 878 9.85 -38.94 -0.07
N MET A 879 10.91 -39.38 0.61
CA MET A 879 11.94 -40.25 0.06
C MET A 879 11.57 -41.75 0.15
N PHE A 880 10.49 -42.11 0.85
CA PHE A 880 10.05 -43.50 1.11
C PHE A 880 9.05 -44.03 0.06
N GLU A 881 8.91 -43.35 -1.08
CA GLU A 881 8.01 -43.74 -2.17
C GLU A 881 8.38 -45.11 -2.76
N ASN A 882 9.63 -45.28 -3.15
CA ASN A 882 10.13 -46.48 -3.80
C ASN A 882 11.65 -46.61 -3.57
N LEU A 883 12.19 -47.76 -3.94
CA LEU A 883 13.59 -48.11 -3.68
C LEU A 883 14.58 -47.19 -4.40
N GLN A 884 14.27 -46.76 -5.63
CA GLN A 884 15.13 -45.89 -6.42
C GLN A 884 15.23 -44.50 -5.78
N THR A 885 14.09 -43.90 -5.42
CA THR A 885 13.99 -42.61 -4.73
C THR A 885 14.79 -42.65 -3.42
N LEU A 886 14.58 -43.67 -2.58
CA LEU A 886 15.25 -43.80 -1.29
C LEU A 886 16.77 -43.99 -1.44
N ASN A 887 17.22 -44.89 -2.31
CA ASN A 887 18.66 -45.16 -2.46
C ASN A 887 19.42 -44.00 -3.10
N ASN A 888 18.81 -43.27 -4.04
CA ASN A 888 19.43 -42.06 -4.58
C ASN A 888 19.54 -40.96 -3.51
N PHE A 889 18.52 -40.81 -2.66
CA PHE A 889 18.57 -39.91 -1.52
C PHE A 889 19.65 -40.32 -0.51
N LEU A 890 19.72 -41.60 -0.11
CA LEU A 890 20.75 -42.09 0.82
C LEU A 890 22.16 -41.98 0.24
N ARG A 891 22.32 -42.14 -1.07
CA ARG A 891 23.56 -41.84 -1.77
C ARG A 891 23.94 -40.37 -1.63
N ASN A 892 22.99 -39.43 -1.73
CA ASN A 892 23.26 -38.02 -1.44
C ASN A 892 23.71 -37.82 0.00
N VAL A 893 23.03 -38.40 0.97
CA VAL A 893 23.38 -38.30 2.41
C VAL A 893 24.80 -38.81 2.65
N SER A 894 25.16 -39.96 2.09
CA SER A 894 26.50 -40.55 2.22
C SER A 894 27.57 -39.72 1.51
N GLU A 895 27.32 -39.29 0.27
CA GLU A 895 28.29 -38.53 -0.50
C GLU A 895 28.46 -37.09 -0.01
N THR A 896 27.50 -36.53 0.72
CA THR A 896 27.57 -35.14 1.20
C THR A 896 27.93 -35.00 2.68
N THR A 897 27.91 -36.05 3.48
CA THR A 897 28.34 -36.00 4.89
C THR A 897 29.81 -36.41 5.04
N LYS A 898 30.60 -35.69 5.86
CA LYS A 898 31.99 -36.07 6.20
C LYS A 898 32.01 -37.26 7.16
N VAL A 899 33.08 -38.07 7.13
CA VAL A 899 33.36 -39.01 8.21
C VAL A 899 33.49 -38.26 9.54
N GLY A 900 32.82 -38.74 10.57
CA GLY A 900 32.64 -38.08 11.87
C GLY A 900 31.48 -37.07 11.91
N GLY A 901 30.90 -36.71 10.77
CA GLY A 901 29.73 -35.83 10.68
C GLY A 901 28.41 -36.54 10.98
N TYR A 902 27.34 -35.76 11.10
CA TYR A 902 26.02 -36.24 11.50
C TYR A 902 24.97 -36.06 10.41
N PHE A 903 24.11 -37.07 10.24
CA PHE A 903 22.84 -36.97 9.51
C PHE A 903 21.69 -36.91 10.52
N ILE A 904 20.93 -35.83 10.48
CA ILE A 904 19.85 -35.54 11.43
C ILE A 904 18.54 -35.26 10.71
N GLY A 905 17.43 -35.62 11.36
CA GLY A 905 16.12 -35.30 10.83
C GLY A 905 14.96 -35.67 11.73
N THR A 906 13.78 -35.32 11.25
CA THR A 906 12.50 -35.51 11.95
C THR A 906 11.44 -36.01 10.98
N SER A 907 10.59 -36.94 11.43
CA SER A 907 9.48 -37.49 10.63
C SER A 907 8.48 -38.22 11.51
N TYR A 908 7.28 -38.45 10.99
CA TYR A 908 6.38 -39.46 11.53
C TYR A 908 7.06 -40.83 11.64
N ASP A 909 6.78 -41.52 12.74
CA ASP A 909 7.09 -42.93 12.94
C ASP A 909 6.05 -43.77 12.19
N GLY A 910 6.48 -44.38 11.08
CA GLY A 910 5.62 -45.17 10.21
C GLY A 910 4.95 -46.32 10.95
N SER A 911 5.61 -46.94 11.93
CA SER A 911 5.04 -48.04 12.71
C SER A 911 3.93 -47.56 13.64
N LYS A 912 4.08 -46.36 14.25
CA LYS A 912 3.01 -45.73 15.05
C LYS A 912 1.82 -45.36 14.19
N VAL A 913 2.05 -44.72 13.04
CA VAL A 913 0.98 -44.31 12.12
C VAL A 913 0.27 -45.52 11.50
N PHE A 914 1.02 -46.56 11.10
CA PHE A 914 0.47 -47.82 10.61
C PHE A 914 -0.44 -48.49 11.65
N SER A 915 0.03 -48.59 12.89
CA SER A 915 -0.74 -49.14 14.01
C SER A 915 -2.01 -48.32 14.28
N MET A 916 -1.90 -47.00 14.23
CA MET A 916 -3.02 -46.07 14.41
C MET A 916 -4.10 -46.21 13.31
N LEU A 917 -3.69 -46.51 12.08
CA LEU A 917 -4.56 -46.68 10.91
C LEU A 917 -5.00 -48.15 10.67
N LYS A 918 -4.63 -49.08 11.55
CA LYS A 918 -4.90 -50.51 11.38
C LYS A 918 -6.40 -50.83 11.26
N ALA A 919 -7.24 -50.10 11.99
CA ALA A 919 -8.69 -50.25 11.97
C ALA A 919 -9.39 -49.50 10.82
N GLN A 920 -8.66 -48.72 10.03
CA GLN A 920 -9.20 -47.95 8.91
C GLN A 920 -9.08 -48.74 7.61
N SER A 921 -10.12 -48.70 6.78
CA SER A 921 -10.09 -49.20 5.40
C SER A 921 -9.30 -48.24 4.50
N GLN A 922 -8.91 -48.70 3.31
CA GLN A 922 -8.28 -47.82 2.32
C GLN A 922 -9.24 -46.66 1.97
N ASN A 923 -8.70 -45.44 1.92
CA ASN A 923 -9.39 -44.16 1.73
C ASN A 923 -10.22 -43.66 2.92
N GLU A 924 -10.25 -44.37 4.04
CA GLU A 924 -10.77 -43.83 5.29
C GLU A 924 -9.71 -42.96 5.98
N SER A 925 -10.17 -41.96 6.72
CA SER A 925 -9.32 -41.00 7.40
C SER A 925 -9.55 -40.97 8.89
N LYS A 926 -8.48 -40.67 9.63
CA LYS A 926 -8.54 -40.34 11.05
C LYS A 926 -8.36 -38.84 11.20
N GLN A 927 -9.29 -38.20 11.88
CA GLN A 927 -9.33 -36.75 12.08
C GLN A 927 -9.15 -36.42 13.56
N ILE A 928 -8.50 -35.29 13.83
CA ILE A 928 -8.44 -34.68 15.16
C ILE A 928 -9.10 -33.31 15.05
N MET A 929 -10.13 -33.12 15.88
CA MET A 929 -10.91 -31.89 15.98
C MET A 929 -10.60 -31.20 17.31
N GLN A 930 -10.49 -29.88 17.29
CA GLN A 930 -10.34 -29.04 18.48
C GLN A 930 -11.21 -27.79 18.29
N ASP A 931 -12.05 -27.47 19.27
CA ASP A 931 -13.01 -26.35 19.22
C ASP A 931 -13.85 -26.34 17.93
N GLU A 932 -14.40 -27.51 17.57
CA GLU A 932 -15.18 -27.76 16.33
C GLU A 932 -14.40 -27.54 15.01
N LYS A 933 -13.09 -27.28 15.06
CA LYS A 933 -12.20 -27.12 13.90
C LYS A 933 -11.32 -28.35 13.68
N LYS A 934 -11.14 -28.75 12.43
CA LYS A 934 -10.23 -29.85 12.05
C LYS A 934 -8.79 -29.35 12.05
N ILE A 935 -7.98 -29.84 13.00
CA ILE A 935 -6.58 -29.44 13.12
C ILE A 935 -5.62 -30.38 12.37
N TRP A 936 -6.02 -31.64 12.19
CA TRP A 936 -5.21 -32.66 11.53
C TRP A 936 -6.07 -33.79 10.98
N GLU A 937 -5.69 -34.32 9.82
CA GLU A 937 -6.32 -35.49 9.21
C GLU A 937 -5.29 -36.33 8.48
N VAL A 938 -5.37 -37.64 8.66
CA VAL A 938 -4.57 -38.60 7.87
C VAL A 938 -5.46 -39.62 7.22
N THR A 939 -5.39 -39.68 5.89
CA THR A 939 -6.12 -40.65 5.08
C THR A 939 -5.21 -41.80 4.69
N LYS A 940 -5.66 -43.03 4.95
CA LYS A 940 -4.93 -44.25 4.58
C LYS A 940 -5.05 -44.50 3.07
N ARG A 941 -3.94 -44.67 2.35
CA ARG A 941 -3.97 -44.92 0.89
C ARG A 941 -3.39 -46.27 0.45
N TYR A 942 -3.08 -47.14 1.42
CA TYR A 942 -2.66 -48.52 1.21
C TYR A 942 -3.69 -49.50 1.81
N ASP A 943 -3.70 -50.72 1.29
CA ASP A 943 -4.55 -51.85 1.71
C ASP A 943 -3.78 -52.99 2.39
N ARG A 944 -2.45 -52.98 2.28
CA ARG A 944 -1.54 -53.96 2.89
C ARG A 944 -1.68 -54.04 4.42
N SER A 945 -1.71 -55.28 4.94
CA SER A 945 -1.98 -55.60 6.36
C SER A 945 -0.74 -55.76 7.24
N GLU A 946 0.45 -55.84 6.64
CA GLU A 946 1.74 -55.96 7.31
C GLU A 946 2.60 -54.73 7.02
N PHE A 947 3.52 -54.38 7.92
CA PHE A 947 4.49 -53.30 7.73
C PHE A 947 5.86 -53.78 8.23
N LYS A 948 6.44 -54.74 7.49
CA LYS A 948 7.72 -55.38 7.82
C LYS A 948 8.88 -54.39 7.63
N PRO A 949 9.96 -54.49 8.41
CA PRO A 949 11.07 -53.53 8.36
C PRO A 949 12.03 -53.72 7.18
N ASP A 950 11.57 -54.12 5.99
CA ASP A 950 12.34 -54.41 4.78
C ASP A 950 11.88 -53.58 3.56
N ALA A 951 12.37 -53.89 2.36
CA ALA A 951 12.02 -53.14 1.14
C ALA A 951 10.51 -53.13 0.84
N SER A 952 9.75 -54.11 1.34
CA SER A 952 8.30 -54.13 1.20
C SER A 952 7.63 -52.96 1.94
N SER A 953 8.30 -52.34 2.92
CA SER A 953 7.79 -51.20 3.70
C SER A 953 7.68 -49.89 2.91
N LEU A 954 8.19 -49.84 1.68
CA LEU A 954 8.16 -48.65 0.83
C LEU A 954 6.78 -48.48 0.16
N GLY A 955 6.46 -47.24 -0.24
CA GLY A 955 5.23 -46.93 -0.98
C GLY A 955 3.94 -46.98 -0.14
N TYR A 956 4.04 -47.05 1.19
CA TYR A 956 2.88 -46.92 2.08
C TYR A 956 2.43 -45.46 2.14
N SER A 957 1.66 -45.05 1.14
CA SER A 957 1.23 -43.67 1.04
C SER A 957 0.11 -43.30 2.01
N ILE A 958 0.16 -42.06 2.49
CA ILE A 958 -0.88 -41.42 3.29
C ILE A 958 -1.10 -40.00 2.76
N ASP A 959 -2.33 -39.50 2.87
CA ASP A 959 -2.60 -38.08 2.65
C ASP A 959 -2.72 -37.39 4.00
N VAL A 960 -1.85 -36.41 4.26
CA VAL A 960 -1.79 -35.67 5.52
C VAL A 960 -2.28 -34.26 5.29
N TYR A 961 -3.33 -33.88 6.01
CA TYR A 961 -3.78 -32.50 6.15
C TYR A 961 -3.36 -32.00 7.53
N GLN A 962 -2.74 -30.83 7.56
CA GLN A 962 -2.44 -30.10 8.78
C GLN A 962 -2.93 -28.67 8.65
N GLU A 963 -3.65 -28.21 9.66
CA GLU A 963 -4.32 -26.91 9.61
C GLU A 963 -3.35 -25.75 9.34
N SER A 964 -2.16 -25.77 9.94
CA SER A 964 -1.14 -24.72 9.77
C SER A 964 -0.65 -24.52 8.33
N ILE A 965 -0.92 -25.48 7.44
CA ILE A 965 -0.57 -25.42 6.01
C ILE A 965 -1.84 -25.31 5.14
N ASN A 966 -2.99 -25.69 5.70
CA ASN A 966 -4.31 -25.70 5.05
C ASN A 966 -4.32 -26.36 3.66
N LYS A 967 -3.47 -27.38 3.50
CA LYS A 967 -3.33 -28.19 2.29
C LYS A 967 -3.09 -29.64 2.69
N THR A 968 -3.48 -30.55 1.80
CA THR A 968 -3.22 -31.98 1.97
C THR A 968 -2.02 -32.38 1.13
N PHE A 969 -1.04 -33.05 1.74
CA PHE A 969 0.16 -33.55 1.07
C PHE A 969 0.18 -35.06 1.06
N ARG A 970 0.71 -35.63 -0.02
CA ARG A 970 0.97 -37.07 -0.14
C ARG A 970 2.33 -37.37 0.50
N GLU A 971 2.32 -38.14 1.57
CA GLU A 971 3.52 -38.59 2.30
C GLU A 971 3.62 -40.13 2.28
N TYR A 972 4.76 -40.69 2.71
CA TYR A 972 4.96 -42.13 2.83
C TYR A 972 5.42 -42.52 4.24
N LEU A 973 4.95 -43.68 4.73
CA LEU A 973 5.33 -44.16 6.06
C LEU A 973 6.82 -44.52 6.13
N VAL A 974 7.50 -43.95 7.12
CA VAL A 974 8.93 -44.20 7.37
C VAL A 974 9.09 -45.37 8.33
N ASN A 975 9.63 -46.49 7.83
CA ASN A 975 10.03 -47.59 8.69
C ASN A 975 11.47 -47.33 9.21
N PHE A 976 11.58 -46.94 10.48
CA PHE A 976 12.87 -46.57 11.05
C PHE A 976 13.83 -47.76 11.23
N GLU A 977 13.33 -48.98 11.45
CA GLU A 977 14.20 -50.17 11.52
C GLU A 977 14.78 -50.51 10.15
N TYR A 978 14.00 -50.32 9.07
CA TYR A 978 14.54 -50.43 7.71
C TYR A 978 15.56 -49.34 7.43
N LEU A 979 15.26 -48.09 7.83
CA LEU A 979 16.19 -46.97 7.69
C LEU A 979 17.52 -47.25 8.40
N ASP A 980 17.49 -47.72 9.66
CA ASP A 980 18.70 -48.05 10.42
C ASP A 980 19.61 -49.02 9.65
N ARG A 981 19.05 -50.11 9.12
CA ARG A 981 19.79 -51.10 8.33
C ARG A 981 20.37 -50.52 7.04
N LEU A 982 19.63 -49.63 6.37
CA LEU A 982 20.14 -48.96 5.17
C LEU A 982 21.25 -47.97 5.51
N MET A 983 21.12 -47.19 6.58
CA MET A 983 22.13 -46.24 7.02
C MET A 983 23.47 -46.94 7.29
N GLU A 984 23.46 -48.14 7.88
CA GLU A 984 24.65 -48.98 8.06
C GLU A 984 25.34 -49.31 6.73
N ASN A 985 24.58 -49.72 5.71
CA ASN A 985 25.13 -49.97 4.38
C ASN A 985 25.78 -48.73 3.77
N TYR A 986 25.27 -47.53 4.07
CA TYR A 986 25.76 -46.26 3.56
C TYR A 986 26.88 -45.61 4.42
N GLY A 987 27.45 -46.35 5.38
CA GLY A 987 28.60 -45.92 6.18
C GLY A 987 28.25 -45.14 7.46
N PHE A 988 27.00 -45.24 7.91
CA PHE A 988 26.53 -44.57 9.11
C PHE A 988 26.14 -45.55 10.21
N THR A 989 26.27 -45.13 11.45
CA THR A 989 25.70 -45.84 12.60
C THR A 989 24.83 -44.89 13.39
N GLN A 990 23.75 -45.39 13.98
CA GLN A 990 23.01 -44.61 14.97
C GLN A 990 23.94 -44.28 16.14
N ILE A 991 23.89 -43.04 16.66
CA ILE A 991 24.71 -42.70 17.83
C ILE A 991 24.31 -43.55 19.03
N THR A 992 25.31 -43.93 19.82
CA THR A 992 25.09 -44.71 21.04
C THR A 992 24.34 -43.90 22.10
N ARG A 993 23.82 -44.55 23.14
CA ARG A 993 23.16 -43.84 24.26
C ARG A 993 24.10 -42.91 25.01
N ASP A 994 25.38 -43.29 25.14
CA ASP A 994 26.38 -42.45 25.82
C ASP A 994 26.70 -41.22 24.97
N GLU A 995 26.92 -41.38 23.65
CA GLU A 995 27.08 -40.25 22.72
C GLU A 995 25.84 -39.33 22.72
N ALA A 996 24.63 -39.90 22.71
CA ALA A 996 23.41 -39.11 22.75
C ALA A 996 23.32 -38.28 24.05
N LYS A 997 23.67 -38.88 25.19
CA LYS A 997 23.68 -38.20 26.49
C LYS A 997 24.68 -37.04 26.52
N ASP A 998 25.87 -37.23 25.95
CA ASP A 998 26.88 -36.17 25.82
C ASP A 998 26.40 -35.01 24.94
N LEU A 999 25.58 -35.31 23.92
CA LEU A 999 24.91 -34.32 23.07
C LEU A 999 23.64 -33.73 23.71
N GLY A 1000 23.28 -34.12 24.93
CA GLY A 1000 22.07 -33.65 25.62
C GLY A 1000 20.76 -34.20 25.04
N LEU A 1001 20.84 -35.31 24.30
CA LEU A 1001 19.72 -36.04 23.71
C LEU A 1001 19.45 -37.34 24.50
N PRO A 1002 18.18 -37.78 24.61
CA PRO A 1002 17.87 -39.05 25.28
C PRO A 1002 18.44 -40.30 24.59
N ALA A 1003 18.47 -40.32 23.25
CA ALA A 1003 18.96 -41.44 22.45
C ALA A 1003 19.30 -40.99 21.01
N GLY A 1004 19.94 -41.85 20.21
CA GLY A 1004 20.17 -41.57 18.79
C GLY A 1004 18.92 -41.59 17.92
N ARG A 1005 17.82 -42.17 18.42
CA ARG A 1005 16.47 -42.06 17.86
C ARG A 1005 15.53 -42.00 19.04
N GLY A 1006 14.69 -40.97 19.09
CA GLY A 1006 13.81 -40.77 20.22
C GLY A 1006 12.46 -40.21 19.80
N SER A 1007 11.47 -40.42 20.66
CA SER A 1007 10.12 -39.91 20.42
C SER A 1007 10.00 -38.45 20.84
N PHE A 1008 9.14 -37.71 20.16
CA PHE A 1008 8.81 -36.34 20.56
C PHE A 1008 8.16 -36.28 21.94
N ARG A 1009 7.45 -37.34 22.38
CA ARG A 1009 6.93 -37.47 23.75
C ARG A 1009 8.03 -37.40 24.80
N GLU A 1010 9.14 -38.08 24.56
CA GLU A 1010 10.28 -38.08 25.48
C GLU A 1010 10.96 -36.70 25.53
N LEU A 1011 11.17 -36.07 24.38
CA LEU A 1011 11.69 -34.70 24.31
C LEU A 1011 10.77 -33.70 25.00
N TYR A 1012 9.46 -33.87 24.89
CA TYR A 1012 8.48 -33.03 25.55
C TYR A 1012 8.53 -33.19 27.09
N GLY A 1013 8.71 -34.42 27.57
CA GLY A 1013 8.97 -34.68 28.98
C GLY A 1013 10.24 -33.98 29.48
N ASN A 1014 11.34 -34.09 28.71
CA ASN A 1014 12.59 -33.41 29.03
C ASN A 1014 12.46 -31.89 29.03
N MET A 1015 11.72 -31.31 28.09
CA MET A 1015 11.41 -29.88 28.05
C MET A 1015 10.67 -29.45 29.32
N LYS A 1016 9.64 -30.21 29.75
CA LYS A 1016 8.89 -29.93 30.98
C LYS A 1016 9.80 -29.98 32.22
N GLU A 1017 10.70 -30.95 32.30
CA GLU A 1017 11.68 -31.05 33.39
C GLU A 1017 12.72 -29.92 33.36
N GLU A 1018 13.16 -29.50 32.17
CA GLU A 1018 14.07 -28.38 31.97
C GLU A 1018 13.44 -27.05 32.44
N ILE A 1019 12.16 -26.82 32.12
CA ILE A 1019 11.38 -25.68 32.61
C ILE A 1019 11.22 -25.72 34.13
N LYS A 1020 10.99 -26.91 34.72
CA LYS A 1020 10.90 -27.06 36.19
C LYS A 1020 12.21 -26.69 36.88
N ARG A 1021 13.35 -27.06 36.29
CA ARG A 1021 14.69 -26.78 36.83
C ARG A 1021 15.13 -25.33 36.60
N ASN A 1022 14.78 -24.76 35.45
CA ASN A 1022 15.05 -23.38 35.08
C ASN A 1022 13.79 -22.71 34.53
N ARG A 1023 13.08 -21.96 35.38
CA ARG A 1023 11.86 -21.24 34.99
C ARG A 1023 12.06 -20.28 33.81
N ARG A 1024 13.28 -19.77 33.58
CA ARG A 1024 13.59 -18.89 32.44
C ARG A 1024 13.62 -19.62 31.10
N ALA A 1025 13.84 -20.94 31.09
CA ALA A 1025 13.80 -21.75 29.87
C ALA A 1025 12.41 -21.76 29.22
N LYS A 1026 11.34 -21.48 29.99
CA LYS A 1026 9.99 -21.31 29.44
C LYS A 1026 9.94 -20.22 28.37
N ASN A 1027 10.69 -19.13 28.55
CA ASN A 1027 10.73 -18.02 27.59
C ASN A 1027 11.41 -18.41 26.27
N GLU A 1028 12.27 -19.42 26.28
CA GLU A 1028 12.96 -19.91 25.07
C GLU A 1028 12.13 -20.88 24.24
N TYR A 1029 11.05 -21.44 24.81
CA TYR A 1029 10.23 -22.47 24.16
C TYR A 1029 8.81 -22.00 23.82
N GLY A 1030 8.52 -20.70 23.99
CA GLY A 1030 7.22 -20.11 23.66
C GLY A 1030 6.05 -20.82 24.35
N THR A 1031 5.01 -21.12 23.60
CA THR A 1031 3.81 -21.83 24.05
C THR A 1031 3.94 -23.35 24.05
N ALA A 1032 5.13 -23.90 23.78
CA ALA A 1032 5.35 -25.34 23.63
C ALA A 1032 4.81 -26.17 24.80
N VAL A 1033 4.94 -25.68 26.04
CA VAL A 1033 4.49 -26.38 27.25
C VAL A 1033 2.96 -26.52 27.34
N ASP A 1034 2.23 -25.72 26.58
CA ASP A 1034 0.76 -25.59 26.62
C ASP A 1034 0.07 -26.40 25.50
N MET A 1035 0.77 -27.36 24.86
CA MET A 1035 0.17 -28.26 23.86
C MET A 1035 -1.08 -28.95 24.42
N THR A 1036 -2.18 -28.87 23.68
CA THR A 1036 -3.41 -29.58 23.98
C THR A 1036 -3.28 -31.09 23.75
N ILE A 1037 -4.24 -31.88 24.23
CA ILE A 1037 -4.26 -33.33 24.01
C ILE A 1037 -4.26 -33.68 22.50
N GLY A 1038 -4.95 -32.87 21.68
CA GLY A 1038 -4.96 -33.02 20.23
C GLY A 1038 -3.58 -32.78 19.62
N GLU A 1039 -2.94 -31.67 19.98
CA GLU A 1039 -1.57 -31.33 19.55
C GLU A 1039 -0.54 -32.34 20.03
N GLU A 1040 -0.60 -32.78 21.28
CA GLU A 1040 0.25 -33.84 21.83
C GLU A 1040 0.10 -35.14 21.02
N THR A 1041 -1.14 -35.51 20.68
CA THR A 1041 -1.41 -36.71 19.88
C THR A 1041 -0.74 -36.63 18.51
N ILE A 1042 -0.84 -35.49 17.83
CA ILE A 1042 -0.19 -35.26 16.52
C ILE A 1042 1.33 -35.27 16.67
N SER A 1043 1.85 -34.52 17.65
CA SER A 1043 3.28 -34.35 17.91
C SER A 1043 3.96 -35.68 18.18
N PHE A 1044 3.37 -36.52 19.04
CA PHE A 1044 4.00 -37.75 19.54
C PHE A 1044 4.02 -38.91 18.54
N LEU A 1045 3.37 -38.74 17.38
CA LEU A 1045 3.58 -39.60 16.22
C LEU A 1045 4.96 -39.41 15.59
N ASN A 1046 5.66 -38.31 15.90
CA ASN A 1046 6.97 -38.00 15.33
C ASN A 1046 8.13 -38.53 16.18
N ASN A 1047 9.21 -38.88 15.50
CA ASN A 1047 10.51 -39.17 16.08
C ASN A 1047 11.58 -38.28 15.45
N TYR A 1048 12.66 -38.07 16.19
CA TYR A 1048 13.93 -37.55 15.64
C TYR A 1048 14.91 -38.71 15.49
N PHE A 1049 15.91 -38.52 14.63
CA PHE A 1049 17.04 -39.44 14.47
C PHE A 1049 18.36 -38.68 14.33
N VAL A 1050 19.45 -39.34 14.75
CA VAL A 1050 20.82 -38.88 14.64
C VAL A 1050 21.70 -40.08 14.26
N TYR A 1051 22.24 -40.04 13.05
CA TYR A 1051 23.22 -41.01 12.57
C TYR A 1051 24.57 -40.33 12.44
N LYS A 1052 25.65 -41.01 12.82
CA LYS A 1052 27.02 -40.55 12.68
C LYS A 1052 27.69 -41.32 11.55
N LYS A 1053 28.36 -40.61 10.64
CA LYS A 1053 29.13 -41.25 9.57
C LYS A 1053 30.42 -41.79 10.16
N THR A 1054 30.62 -43.10 10.12
CA THR A 1054 31.80 -43.74 10.73
C THR A 1054 32.91 -44.01 9.73
N HIS A 1055 32.55 -44.23 8.46
CA HIS A 1055 33.50 -44.49 7.38
C HIS A 1055 32.90 -44.13 6.03
N ASP A 1056 33.74 -44.01 5.01
CA ASP A 1056 33.31 -43.84 3.63
C ASP A 1056 33.04 -45.20 2.96
N VAL A 1057 32.07 -45.22 2.05
CA VAL A 1057 31.68 -46.39 1.26
C VAL A 1057 31.50 -45.98 -0.20
N ASP A 1058 31.55 -46.94 -1.14
CA ASP A 1058 31.12 -46.70 -2.52
C ASP A 1058 29.58 -46.66 -2.58
N ALA A 1059 29.03 -45.50 -2.21
CA ALA A 1059 27.59 -45.28 -2.14
C ALA A 1059 26.88 -45.52 -3.49
N LYS A 1060 27.59 -45.34 -4.62
CA LYS A 1060 27.05 -45.64 -5.96
C LYS A 1060 26.93 -47.14 -6.17
N GLN A 1061 27.96 -47.91 -5.83
CA GLN A 1061 27.92 -49.37 -5.93
C GLN A 1061 26.85 -49.96 -5.00
N ILE A 1062 26.72 -49.44 -3.77
CA ILE A 1062 25.69 -49.86 -2.81
C ILE A 1062 24.29 -49.58 -3.35
N ALA A 1063 24.03 -48.35 -3.82
CA ALA A 1063 22.76 -48.00 -4.42
C ALA A 1063 22.41 -48.92 -5.59
N ASN A 1064 23.36 -49.15 -6.51
CA ASN A 1064 23.17 -50.04 -7.65
C ASN A 1064 22.91 -51.50 -7.22
N LYS A 1065 23.61 -52.01 -6.20
CA LYS A 1065 23.43 -53.37 -5.70
C LYS A 1065 22.06 -53.54 -5.02
N LEU A 1066 21.65 -52.59 -4.20
CA LEU A 1066 20.35 -52.63 -3.52
C LEU A 1066 19.19 -52.50 -4.53
N MET A 1067 19.36 -51.69 -5.58
CA MET A 1067 18.41 -51.60 -6.70
C MET A 1067 18.44 -52.82 -7.64
N GLY A 1068 19.59 -53.52 -7.77
CA GLY A 1068 19.76 -54.66 -8.67
C GLY A 1068 19.40 -56.03 -8.07
N ASN A 1069 19.66 -56.24 -6.77
CA ASN A 1069 19.29 -57.47 -6.06
C ASN A 1069 17.76 -57.65 -5.92
N THR A 1070 17.00 -56.57 -6.07
CA THR A 1070 15.54 -56.55 -5.88
C THR A 1070 14.73 -56.95 -7.11
N GLN A 1071 15.29 -57.02 -8.32
CA GLN A 1071 14.57 -57.64 -9.44
C GLN A 1071 14.29 -59.12 -9.15
N ILE A 1072 15.26 -59.81 -8.54
CA ILE A 1072 15.14 -61.21 -8.15
C ILE A 1072 14.17 -61.37 -6.96
N GLU A 1073 14.23 -60.49 -5.96
CA GLU A 1073 13.29 -60.53 -4.82
C GLU A 1073 11.85 -60.11 -5.21
N GLN A 1074 11.68 -59.16 -6.14
CA GLN A 1074 10.37 -58.76 -6.66
C GLN A 1074 9.73 -59.85 -7.53
N GLU A 1075 10.52 -60.62 -8.28
CA GLU A 1075 10.06 -61.82 -8.99
C GLU A 1075 9.60 -62.90 -8.01
N ILE A 1076 10.36 -63.15 -6.93
CA ILE A 1076 10.01 -64.14 -5.90
C ILE A 1076 8.72 -63.74 -5.15
N VAL A 1077 8.58 -62.46 -4.75
CA VAL A 1077 7.38 -61.97 -4.07
C VAL A 1077 6.16 -61.94 -4.99
N ALA A 1078 6.35 -61.67 -6.30
CA ALA A 1078 5.27 -61.76 -7.28
C ALA A 1078 4.77 -63.20 -7.46
N ASP A 1079 5.68 -64.19 -7.47
CA ASP A 1079 5.33 -65.62 -7.52
C ASP A 1079 4.62 -66.08 -6.24
N GLU A 1080 5.10 -65.72 -5.05
CA GLU A 1080 4.43 -66.05 -3.78
C GLU A 1080 3.04 -65.41 -3.66
N THR A 1081 2.87 -64.19 -4.18
CA THR A 1081 1.58 -63.49 -4.20
C THR A 1081 0.61 -64.13 -5.19
N ALA A 1082 1.11 -64.61 -6.34
CA ALA A 1082 0.32 -65.35 -7.31
C ALA A 1082 -0.17 -66.69 -6.74
N GLU A 1083 0.69 -67.46 -6.07
CA GLU A 1083 0.32 -68.71 -5.39
C GLU A 1083 -0.72 -68.48 -4.28
N ALA A 1084 -0.58 -67.42 -3.48
CA ALA A 1084 -1.54 -67.09 -2.42
C ALA A 1084 -2.92 -66.69 -2.97
N VAL A 1085 -2.97 -65.98 -4.10
CA VAL A 1085 -4.22 -65.60 -4.78
C VAL A 1085 -4.90 -66.83 -5.39
N GLU A 1086 -4.13 -67.77 -5.94
CA GLU A 1086 -4.64 -69.02 -6.50
C GLU A 1086 -5.24 -69.93 -5.41
N ALA A 1087 -4.56 -70.05 -4.26
CA ALA A 1087 -5.07 -70.76 -3.08
C ALA A 1087 -6.38 -70.15 -2.53
N LEU A 1088 -6.49 -68.81 -2.52
CA LEU A 1088 -7.72 -68.10 -2.12
C LEU A 1088 -8.88 -68.33 -3.10
N GLN A 1089 -8.60 -68.44 -4.40
CA GLN A 1089 -9.63 -68.73 -5.41
C GLN A 1089 -10.16 -70.16 -5.32
N GLU A 1090 -9.33 -71.15 -4.94
CA GLU A 1090 -9.79 -72.51 -4.67
C GLU A 1090 -10.70 -72.59 -3.44
N ILE A 1091 -10.38 -71.87 -2.36
CA ILE A 1091 -11.21 -71.79 -1.15
C ILE A 1091 -12.57 -71.16 -1.45
N VAL A 1092 -12.62 -70.11 -2.29
CA VAL A 1092 -13.86 -69.44 -2.70
C VAL A 1092 -14.70 -70.31 -3.64
N LYS A 1093 -14.08 -71.17 -4.48
CA LYS A 1093 -14.80 -72.16 -5.30
C LYS A 1093 -15.46 -73.25 -4.46
N ALA A 1094 -14.86 -73.66 -3.34
CA ALA A 1094 -15.41 -74.70 -2.45
C ALA A 1094 -16.67 -74.27 -1.67
N GLN A 1095 -16.96 -72.96 -1.54
CA GLN A 1095 -18.07 -72.46 -0.71
C GLN A 1095 -19.36 -72.04 -1.44
N LYS A 1096 -19.44 -72.14 -2.79
CA LYS A 1096 -20.67 -71.75 -3.52
C LYS A 1096 -21.76 -72.85 -3.49
N LYS A 1097 -22.77 -72.70 -2.63
CA LYS A 1097 -24.05 -73.46 -2.70
C LYS A 1097 -24.89 -73.06 -3.94
N LYS A 1098 -25.50 -74.06 -4.60
CA LYS A 1098 -26.37 -73.89 -5.79
C LYS A 1098 -27.69 -73.13 -5.47
N PRO A 1099 -28.20 -72.28 -6.38
CA PRO A 1099 -29.44 -71.51 -6.18
C PRO A 1099 -30.73 -72.35 -6.39
N LYS A 1100 -31.76 -72.12 -5.56
CA LYS A 1100 -33.11 -72.74 -5.65
C LYS A 1100 -34.05 -71.92 -6.55
N LYS A 1101 -34.80 -72.60 -7.44
CA LYS A 1101 -35.83 -72.02 -8.33
C LYS A 1101 -37.09 -71.58 -7.57
N LEU A 1102 -37.59 -70.37 -7.85
CA LEU A 1102 -38.90 -69.85 -7.42
C LEU A 1102 -40.04 -70.39 -8.31
N LYS A 1103 -41.11 -70.91 -7.70
CA LYS A 1103 -42.35 -71.33 -8.36
C LYS A 1103 -43.48 -70.32 -8.09
N LYS A 1104 -43.64 -69.31 -8.96
CA LYS A 1104 -44.94 -68.72 -9.39
C LYS A 1104 -44.70 -67.45 -10.24
N LYS A 1105 -45.44 -67.34 -11.35
CA LYS A 1105 -45.47 -66.17 -12.25
C LYS A 1105 -46.33 -65.06 -11.64
N LEU A 1106 -45.82 -63.84 -11.54
CA LEU A 1106 -46.57 -62.64 -11.19
C LEU A 1106 -46.91 -61.82 -12.45
N LYS A 1107 -48.19 -61.43 -12.59
CA LYS A 1107 -48.72 -60.59 -13.69
C LYS A 1107 -48.62 -59.11 -13.30
N LEU A 1108 -48.23 -58.27 -14.27
CA LEU A 1108 -48.22 -56.80 -14.15
C LEU A 1108 -49.65 -56.21 -14.20
N LYS A 1109 -49.91 -55.23 -13.34
CA LYS A 1109 -51.03 -54.29 -13.45
C LYS A 1109 -50.50 -52.94 -13.94
N GLN A 1110 -51.18 -52.38 -14.94
CA GLN A 1110 -50.81 -51.10 -15.57
C GLN A 1110 -51.15 -49.88 -14.69
N ASN A 1111 -50.33 -48.85 -14.92
CA ASN A 1111 -50.32 -47.46 -14.46
C ASN A 1111 -51.69 -46.76 -14.29
N PRO A 1112 -51.76 -45.68 -13.47
CA PRO A 1112 -51.70 -44.35 -14.10
C PRO A 1112 -51.04 -43.20 -13.31
N LYS A 1113 -50.36 -42.37 -14.11
CA LYS A 1113 -50.23 -40.88 -14.09
C LYS A 1113 -49.42 -40.16 -13.00
N LYS A 1114 -48.36 -39.51 -13.51
CA LYS A 1114 -47.87 -38.13 -13.26
C LYS A 1114 -48.51 -37.34 -12.10
N LYS A 1115 -47.67 -36.89 -11.17
CA LYS A 1115 -47.21 -35.49 -11.12
C LYS A 1115 -45.73 -35.46 -10.77
#